data_AF-A0A3T0MYS1-F1
#
_entry.id   AF-A0A3T0MYS1-F1
#
_cell.length_a   1.000
_cell.length_b   1.000
_cell.length_c   1.000
_cell.angle_alpha   90.00
_cell.angle_beta   90.00
_cell.angle_gamma   90.00
#
_symmetry.space_group_name_H-M   'P 1'
#
loop_
_entity.id
_entity.type
_entity.pdbx_description
1 polymer ?
#
loop_
_entity_poly.entity_id
_entity_poly.type
_entity_poly.pdbx_seq_one_letter_code
_entity_poly.pdbx_strand_id
1 'polypeptide(L)'
;MTRRPNQSTFAALNLAIITLAISPQGLAATTDTTAPALSTTAFEKPKSTGATEIAVVVGIQNYTHVTDLTNTLNDAQAMSAMLKSFGYTVYEGYDLDKRGFETLLRQAALNIRVGGQVFFYYAGHGIQLGRRNYLLTSDAALTDIHDLPFQSVTLDRVSAILGGKANSQILMLDSCRDNPVPDIKVTADIGAELFEAREGFDVFRPPLNTLVAFSTSPGATALDGEPGFNSPYTASVIRQFPARPQDDAITILSAVRGEVYKLTDSTQVTWESSTLTEKLFVRPSTQAIDIQPNDGGNRGLSLVETPQFMTISAPLGRSLELAPEILPFLSPGTEVSITTRPQSGVSSIEQSTGKALSLSYTPKLDEIASNNTPNVNRVDSMVLRLAQGEDERNITLNLEMVASPCDLEAGDLLDLQGVGLYRFPNEIDVAAAETACRAATVQAPEIGRFHYQLGRALQGQGRLTEAFAAFQTAADLGHVRAYNALAYLMISPNLDRNVVAIPFDQQSANDLWDKGITAGDPFSMHARGKRLLHSSTSLDDHRRGFELLSRAVELGHTYSLNELGVFYLWGPKELTQPKRGLSYLNASAERGDIYGMANLGYVYRDGIAGLSKDPAAARDLWAQAAELGHPTAPAEIARMIMQGDLPDSDAVEALSWNDMGLQRGDAWAGANGAWIALNKLSSRIPTHSVVSRAGKVLALNNPEAGAAAQKLLGELTDSDINAGTQAILQSLGSNVTRDGQFGPASRRALNNAAIKAGLSLKSPENAIDRLRFAAQIHWALNPIRQDLF
;
A
#
# COMPACT_ATOMS: atom_id res chain seq x y z
N MET A 1 2.15 49.20 -50.23
CA MET A 1 1.67 48.42 -51.40
C MET A 1 0.63 47.41 -50.93
N THR A 2 -0.40 47.25 -51.73
CA THR A 2 -1.76 46.80 -51.42
C THR A 2 -1.99 45.28 -51.53
N ARG A 3 -2.83 44.78 -50.60
CA ARG A 3 -3.94 43.79 -50.71
C ARG A 3 -3.73 42.37 -51.31
N ARG A 4 -4.23 41.40 -50.51
CA ARG A 4 -4.85 40.06 -50.79
C ARG A 4 -5.89 40.09 -51.97
N PRO A 5 -6.58 39.00 -52.44
CA PRO A 5 -6.98 37.74 -51.73
C PRO A 5 -7.30 36.43 -52.54
N ASN A 6 -7.82 35.41 -51.81
CA ASN A 6 -8.79 34.33 -52.19
C ASN A 6 -8.32 33.12 -53.04
N GLN A 7 -8.88 31.89 -53.00
CA GLN A 7 -9.80 31.11 -52.13
C GLN A 7 -9.82 29.65 -52.68
N SER A 8 -10.05 28.67 -51.79
CA SER A 8 -10.80 27.39 -51.94
C SER A 8 -10.52 26.29 -53.00
N THR A 9 -10.46 25.05 -52.46
CA THR A 9 -11.15 23.78 -52.84
C THR A 9 -10.60 22.72 -53.81
N PHE A 10 -10.70 21.46 -53.32
CA PHE A 10 -10.90 20.14 -53.95
C PHE A 10 -9.83 19.51 -54.87
N ALA A 11 -9.35 18.32 -54.48
CA ALA A 11 -9.00 17.24 -55.39
C ALA A 11 -9.22 15.86 -54.74
N ALA A 12 -10.11 15.08 -55.34
CA ALA A 12 -10.34 13.66 -55.11
C ALA A 12 -9.46 12.84 -56.06
N LEU A 13 -9.10 11.61 -55.67
CA LEU A 13 -8.72 10.57 -56.63
C LEU A 13 -9.24 9.20 -56.16
N ASN A 14 -9.75 8.45 -57.13
CA ASN A 14 -10.65 7.31 -57.03
C ASN A 14 -9.93 5.96 -57.25
N LEU A 15 -10.40 4.95 -56.49
CA LEU A 15 -10.74 3.56 -56.88
C LEU A 15 -9.74 2.62 -57.61
N ALA A 16 -9.55 1.43 -57.02
CA ALA A 16 -9.69 0.16 -57.75
C ALA A 16 -10.00 -1.00 -56.78
N ILE A 17 -11.21 -1.57 -56.93
CA ILE A 17 -11.74 -2.75 -56.23
C ILE A 17 -11.60 -3.94 -57.19
N ILE A 18 -11.05 -5.06 -56.73
CA ILE A 18 -11.12 -6.36 -57.41
C ILE A 18 -12.07 -7.26 -56.61
N THR A 19 -13.14 -7.68 -57.27
CA THR A 19 -14.13 -8.63 -56.78
C THR A 19 -13.81 -10.03 -57.30
N LEU A 20 -13.80 -11.03 -56.42
CA LEU A 20 -13.95 -12.44 -56.80
C LEU A 20 -14.88 -13.10 -55.79
N ALA A 21 -16.01 -13.58 -56.29
CA ALA A 21 -17.07 -14.23 -55.56
C ALA A 21 -16.83 -15.74 -55.48
N ILE A 22 -17.04 -16.34 -54.29
CA ILE A 22 -17.32 -17.78 -54.13
C ILE A 22 -18.41 -17.93 -53.05
N SER A 23 -19.42 -18.75 -53.37
CA SER A 23 -20.65 -19.05 -52.63
C SER A 23 -20.44 -19.83 -51.31
N PRO A 24 -21.43 -19.87 -50.40
CA PRO A 24 -21.28 -20.45 -49.07
C PRO A 24 -21.62 -21.95 -49.07
N GLN A 25 -20.79 -22.76 -48.42
CA GLN A 25 -21.18 -24.06 -47.89
C GLN A 25 -20.86 -24.10 -46.40
N GLY A 26 -21.85 -24.54 -45.62
CA GLY A 26 -21.89 -24.39 -44.18
C GLY A 26 -20.89 -25.26 -43.42
N LEU A 27 -20.48 -24.72 -42.28
CA LEU A 27 -20.28 -25.48 -41.06
C LEU A 27 -20.87 -24.67 -39.92
N ALA A 28 -21.78 -25.29 -39.18
CA ALA A 28 -22.36 -24.74 -37.97
C ALA A 28 -21.26 -24.59 -36.90
N ALA A 29 -21.00 -23.36 -36.50
CA ALA A 29 -20.34 -23.04 -35.25
C ALA A 29 -21.29 -22.12 -34.48
N THR A 30 -21.77 -22.61 -33.34
CA THR A 30 -22.56 -21.86 -32.37
C THR A 30 -21.68 -20.77 -31.77
N THR A 31 -21.84 -19.52 -32.24
CA THR A 31 -21.24 -18.34 -31.61
C THR A 31 -22.35 -17.53 -30.97
N ASP A 32 -22.68 -17.86 -29.72
CA ASP A 32 -23.28 -16.90 -28.79
C ASP A 32 -22.13 -16.32 -27.96
N THR A 33 -21.50 -15.28 -28.49
CA THR A 33 -20.57 -14.42 -27.75
C THR A 33 -20.90 -12.97 -28.08
N THR A 34 -21.98 -12.47 -27.49
CA THR A 34 -22.07 -11.04 -27.19
C THR A 34 -21.09 -10.77 -26.05
N ALA A 35 -19.98 -10.09 -26.34
CA ALA A 35 -19.17 -9.49 -25.27
C ALA A 35 -20.11 -8.60 -24.42
N PRO A 36 -20.10 -8.69 -23.09
CA PRO A 36 -20.97 -7.86 -22.26
C PRO A 36 -20.61 -6.39 -22.51
N ALA A 37 -21.59 -5.60 -22.95
CA ALA A 37 -21.45 -4.16 -22.97
C ALA A 37 -21.32 -3.67 -21.51
N LEU A 38 -20.38 -2.77 -21.24
CA LEU A 38 -20.31 -2.06 -19.97
C LEU A 38 -21.67 -1.43 -19.66
N SER A 39 -22.15 -1.59 -18.42
CA SER A 39 -23.33 -0.88 -17.94
C SER A 39 -23.07 0.63 -18.09
N THR A 40 -24.05 1.33 -18.65
CA THR A 40 -23.96 2.78 -18.87
C THR A 40 -24.33 3.61 -17.65
N THR A 41 -24.80 2.98 -16.55
CA THR A 41 -25.42 3.68 -15.42
C THR A 41 -25.00 3.20 -14.03
N ALA A 42 -24.32 2.05 -13.89
CA ALA A 42 -23.69 1.65 -12.63
C ALA A 42 -22.37 2.41 -12.44
N PHE A 43 -22.17 3.01 -11.27
CA PHE A 43 -20.99 3.84 -10.99
C PHE A 43 -20.49 3.66 -9.57
N GLU A 44 -19.22 4.01 -9.36
CA GLU A 44 -18.63 3.98 -8.03
C GLU A 44 -19.12 5.14 -7.16
N LYS A 45 -19.47 4.84 -5.91
CA LYS A 45 -19.81 5.85 -4.90
C LYS A 45 -18.57 6.25 -4.09
N PRO A 46 -18.10 7.51 -4.16
CA PRO A 46 -16.91 7.97 -3.43
C PRO A 46 -17.08 7.95 -1.90
N LYS A 47 -18.34 8.06 -1.42
CA LYS A 47 -18.72 7.98 0.00
C LYS A 47 -20.03 7.21 0.10
N SER A 48 -20.01 6.06 0.77
CA SER A 48 -21.20 5.29 1.12
C SER A 48 -21.39 5.29 2.63
N THR A 49 -22.64 5.52 3.06
CA THR A 49 -23.10 5.44 4.46
C THR A 49 -23.68 4.07 4.81
N GLY A 50 -23.69 3.12 3.86
CA GLY A 50 -24.11 1.75 4.10
C GLY A 50 -23.01 0.99 4.83
N ALA A 51 -23.07 1.02 6.16
CA ALA A 51 -22.16 0.36 7.08
C ALA A 51 -22.26 -1.18 6.93
N THR A 52 -21.27 -1.78 6.28
CA THR A 52 -21.11 -3.24 6.27
C THR A 52 -20.46 -3.69 7.58
N GLU A 53 -21.08 -4.64 8.26
CA GLU A 53 -20.53 -5.21 9.49
C GLU A 53 -19.48 -6.27 9.15
N ILE A 54 -18.25 -6.03 9.59
CA ILE A 54 -17.09 -6.88 9.31
C ILE A 54 -16.74 -7.65 10.57
N ALA A 55 -16.49 -8.95 10.44
CA ALA A 55 -15.92 -9.73 11.53
C ALA A 55 -14.54 -10.26 11.14
N VAL A 56 -13.62 -10.31 12.10
CA VAL A 56 -12.33 -10.98 11.99
C VAL A 56 -12.26 -12.04 13.07
N VAL A 57 -12.07 -13.28 12.69
CA VAL A 57 -12.09 -14.43 13.60
C VAL A 57 -10.79 -15.21 13.46
N VAL A 58 -10.00 -15.26 14.52
CA VAL A 58 -8.70 -15.93 14.52
C VAL A 58 -8.69 -17.03 15.57
N GLY A 59 -8.29 -18.24 15.17
CA GLY A 59 -8.08 -19.37 16.08
C GLY A 59 -6.69 -19.95 15.88
N ILE A 60 -5.85 -19.91 16.90
CA ILE A 60 -4.51 -20.53 16.86
C ILE A 60 -4.50 -21.68 17.86
N GLN A 61 -4.33 -22.89 17.34
CA GLN A 61 -4.34 -24.14 18.07
C GLN A 61 -2.97 -24.82 18.01
N ASN A 62 -2.41 -24.93 16.81
CA ASN A 62 -1.16 -25.63 16.54
C ASN A 62 -0.01 -24.61 16.47
N TYR A 63 0.96 -24.77 17.36
CA TYR A 63 2.11 -23.89 17.50
C TYR A 63 3.41 -24.65 17.21
N THR A 64 4.35 -23.96 16.56
CA THR A 64 5.61 -24.59 16.13
C THR A 64 6.60 -24.73 17.30
N HIS A 65 6.59 -23.76 18.22
CA HIS A 65 7.61 -23.63 19.27
C HIS A 65 7.06 -23.45 20.69
N VAL A 66 5.74 -23.27 20.83
CA VAL A 66 5.05 -23.22 22.13
C VAL A 66 4.01 -24.34 22.19
N THR A 67 3.46 -24.62 23.37
CA THR A 67 2.54 -25.74 23.57
C THR A 67 1.22 -25.54 22.80
N ASP A 68 0.75 -26.59 22.13
CA ASP A 68 -0.54 -26.61 21.44
C ASP A 68 -1.73 -26.46 22.40
N LEU A 69 -2.82 -25.88 21.89
CA LEU A 69 -4.12 -25.84 22.56
C LEU A 69 -5.04 -26.91 21.96
N THR A 70 -6.17 -27.22 22.59
CA THR A 70 -7.06 -28.31 22.13
C THR A 70 -8.39 -27.86 21.53
N ASN A 71 -8.85 -26.65 21.88
CA ASN A 71 -10.24 -26.23 21.63
C ASN A 71 -10.36 -24.95 20.78
N THR A 72 -9.28 -24.18 20.62
CA THR A 72 -9.30 -22.85 20.01
C THR A 72 -9.74 -22.84 18.53
N LEU A 73 -9.47 -23.91 17.79
CA LEU A 73 -9.96 -24.06 16.41
C LEU A 73 -11.49 -24.20 16.38
N ASN A 74 -12.05 -25.06 17.24
CA ASN A 74 -13.50 -25.27 17.34
C ASN A 74 -14.20 -23.99 17.78
N ASP A 75 -13.61 -23.28 18.75
CA ASP A 75 -14.12 -22.03 19.27
C ASP A 75 -14.23 -20.96 18.17
N ALA A 76 -13.15 -20.77 17.40
CA ALA A 76 -13.12 -19.82 16.30
C ALA A 76 -14.10 -20.21 15.17
N GLN A 77 -14.22 -21.49 14.81
CA GLN A 77 -15.19 -21.95 13.81
C GLN A 77 -16.64 -21.72 14.25
N ALA A 78 -16.97 -22.00 15.52
CA ALA A 78 -18.30 -21.77 16.07
C ALA A 78 -18.67 -20.28 16.11
N MET A 79 -17.71 -19.42 16.49
CA MET A 79 -17.88 -17.97 16.46
C MET A 79 -18.13 -17.44 15.05
N SER A 80 -17.34 -17.91 14.07
CA SER A 80 -17.50 -17.55 12.67
C SER A 80 -18.88 -17.92 12.14
N ALA A 81 -19.36 -19.14 12.42
CA ALA A 81 -20.69 -19.58 12.01
C ALA A 81 -21.80 -18.70 12.60
N MET A 82 -21.70 -18.32 13.87
CA MET A 82 -22.65 -17.41 14.51
C MET A 82 -22.66 -16.04 13.83
N LEU A 83 -21.49 -15.42 13.63
CA LEU A 83 -21.38 -14.08 13.03
C LEU A 83 -21.87 -14.06 11.57
N LYS A 84 -21.57 -15.10 10.78
CA LYS A 84 -22.14 -15.30 9.43
C LYS A 84 -23.67 -15.34 9.48
N SER A 85 -24.25 -16.04 10.47
CA SER A 85 -25.71 -16.11 10.63
C SER A 85 -26.36 -14.77 10.98
N PHE A 86 -25.59 -13.83 11.55
CA PHE A 86 -26.04 -12.47 11.84
C PHE A 86 -25.86 -11.52 10.65
N GLY A 87 -25.19 -11.96 9.58
CA GLY A 87 -24.99 -11.18 8.36
C GLY A 87 -23.66 -10.44 8.28
N TYR A 88 -22.70 -10.75 9.17
CA TYR A 88 -21.34 -10.22 9.06
C TYR A 88 -20.63 -10.80 7.85
N THR A 89 -19.79 -9.98 7.23
CA THR A 89 -18.73 -10.50 6.36
C THR A 89 -17.56 -10.94 7.23
N VAL A 90 -17.37 -12.25 7.35
CA VAL A 90 -16.36 -12.83 8.24
C VAL A 90 -15.06 -13.11 7.50
N TYR A 91 -13.97 -12.53 7.99
CA TYR A 91 -12.59 -12.83 7.64
C TYR A 91 -12.04 -13.75 8.71
N GLU A 92 -11.91 -15.03 8.38
CA GLU A 92 -11.44 -16.05 9.32
C GLU A 92 -10.07 -16.59 8.93
N GLY A 93 -9.26 -16.95 9.92
CA GLY A 93 -8.01 -17.64 9.69
C GLY A 93 -7.57 -18.45 10.90
N TYR A 94 -6.93 -19.58 10.61
CA TYR A 94 -6.60 -20.59 11.61
C TYR A 94 -5.12 -20.93 11.53
N ASP A 95 -4.48 -21.13 12.69
CA ASP A 95 -3.06 -21.45 12.82
C ASP A 95 -2.16 -20.53 11.98
N LEU A 96 -2.51 -19.25 11.92
CA LEU A 96 -1.82 -18.26 11.12
C LEU A 96 -0.44 -17.94 11.67
N ASP A 97 0.55 -17.96 10.78
CA ASP A 97 1.84 -17.34 11.04
C ASP A 97 1.69 -15.81 11.13
N LYS A 98 2.76 -15.11 11.53
CA LYS A 98 2.76 -13.66 11.63
C LYS A 98 2.26 -12.98 10.36
N ARG A 99 2.76 -13.37 9.21
CA ARG A 99 2.44 -12.74 7.92
C ARG A 99 0.98 -12.99 7.52
N GLY A 100 0.46 -14.18 7.77
CA GLY A 100 -0.91 -14.58 7.54
C GLY A 100 -1.88 -13.78 8.41
N PHE A 101 -1.57 -13.61 9.70
CA PHE A 101 -2.38 -12.78 10.60
C PHE A 101 -2.38 -11.32 10.16
N GLU A 102 -1.22 -10.74 9.86
CA GLU A 102 -1.14 -9.37 9.33
C GLU A 102 -1.90 -9.20 8.01
N THR A 103 -1.84 -10.20 7.13
CA THR A 103 -2.57 -10.20 5.86
C THR A 103 -4.08 -10.26 6.07
N LEU A 104 -4.57 -11.11 6.98
CA LEU A 104 -5.98 -11.20 7.32
C LEU A 104 -6.52 -9.86 7.86
N LEU A 105 -5.77 -9.21 8.77
CA LEU A 105 -6.14 -7.91 9.31
C LEU A 105 -6.18 -6.82 8.23
N ARG A 106 -5.20 -6.80 7.33
CA ARG A 106 -5.17 -5.82 6.21
C ARG A 106 -6.30 -6.08 5.21
N GLN A 107 -6.60 -7.33 4.90
CA GLN A 107 -7.75 -7.71 4.06
C GLN A 107 -9.07 -7.25 4.68
N ALA A 108 -9.27 -7.49 5.98
CA ALA A 108 -10.45 -7.00 6.68
C ALA A 108 -10.51 -5.47 6.64
N ALA A 109 -9.42 -4.78 7.00
CA ALA A 109 -9.34 -3.31 7.01
C ALA A 109 -9.58 -2.66 5.64
N LEU A 110 -9.15 -3.31 4.56
CA LEU A 110 -9.42 -2.89 3.18
C LEU A 110 -10.92 -2.86 2.88
N ASN A 111 -11.73 -3.66 3.59
CA ASN A 111 -13.16 -3.79 3.38
C ASN A 111 -14.01 -3.09 4.47
N ILE A 112 -13.39 -2.53 5.53
CA ILE A 112 -14.09 -1.73 6.54
C ILE A 112 -14.48 -0.36 5.97
N ARG A 113 -15.72 0.05 6.25
CA ARG A 113 -16.30 1.32 5.82
C ARG A 113 -16.45 2.31 6.96
N VAL A 114 -16.43 3.59 6.59
CA VAL A 114 -16.78 4.69 7.51
C VAL A 114 -18.20 4.46 8.03
N GLY A 115 -18.36 4.40 9.34
CA GLY A 115 -19.67 4.14 9.96
C GLY A 115 -19.95 2.67 10.29
N GLY A 116 -19.09 1.73 9.85
CA GLY A 116 -19.22 0.29 10.06
C GLY A 116 -19.17 -0.16 11.53
N GLN A 117 -19.66 -1.36 11.82
CA GLN A 117 -19.35 -2.10 13.05
C GLN A 117 -18.30 -3.17 12.75
N VAL A 118 -17.35 -3.36 13.66
CA VAL A 118 -16.35 -4.43 13.53
C VAL A 118 -16.38 -5.37 14.73
N PHE A 119 -16.37 -6.67 14.47
CA PHE A 119 -16.25 -7.71 15.50
C PHE A 119 -14.92 -8.43 15.33
N PHE A 120 -14.04 -8.38 16.33
CA PHE A 120 -12.82 -9.16 16.36
C PHE A 120 -12.96 -10.27 17.40
N TYR A 121 -12.64 -11.50 17.03
CA TYR A 121 -12.56 -12.63 17.92
C TYR A 121 -11.19 -13.30 17.79
N TYR A 122 -10.54 -13.60 18.92
CA TYR A 122 -9.30 -14.36 18.95
C TYR A 122 -9.38 -15.48 20.00
N ALA A 123 -9.04 -16.70 19.60
CA ALA A 123 -8.80 -17.84 20.47
C ALA A 123 -7.35 -18.34 20.28
N GLY A 124 -6.58 -18.43 21.37
CA GLY A 124 -5.15 -18.78 21.30
C GLY A 124 -4.37 -18.33 22.53
N HIS A 125 -3.04 -18.48 22.52
CA HIS A 125 -2.17 -17.94 23.56
C HIS A 125 -2.09 -16.41 23.51
N GLY A 126 -2.18 -15.76 24.67
CA GLY A 126 -2.01 -14.32 24.84
C GLY A 126 -0.95 -14.00 25.90
N ILE A 127 -0.02 -13.08 25.59
CA ILE A 127 1.02 -12.61 26.51
C ILE A 127 0.82 -11.12 26.80
N GLN A 128 1.07 -10.70 28.03
CA GLN A 128 1.21 -9.28 28.38
C GLN A 128 2.66 -8.90 28.62
N LEU A 129 3.04 -7.75 28.07
CA LEU A 129 4.31 -7.09 28.36
C LEU A 129 4.06 -5.59 28.55
N GLY A 130 4.35 -5.09 29.75
CA GLY A 130 4.00 -3.73 30.17
C GLY A 130 2.49 -3.51 30.12
N ARG A 131 2.07 -2.55 29.30
CA ARG A 131 0.67 -2.16 29.10
C ARG A 131 0.06 -2.68 27.79
N ARG A 132 0.76 -3.60 27.10
CA ARG A 132 0.37 -4.12 25.80
C ARG A 132 0.01 -5.60 25.91
N ASN A 133 -1.02 -5.96 25.15
CA ASN A 133 -1.57 -7.30 25.05
C ASN A 133 -1.14 -7.88 23.70
N TYR A 134 -0.39 -8.98 23.71
CA TYR A 134 0.18 -9.63 22.52
C TYR A 134 -0.55 -10.95 22.26
N LEU A 135 -1.00 -11.14 21.03
CA LEU A 135 -1.68 -12.32 20.51
C LEU A 135 -0.65 -13.13 19.72
N LEU A 136 -0.31 -14.34 20.19
CA LEU A 136 0.74 -15.15 19.56
C LEU A 136 0.29 -15.70 18.20
N THR A 137 1.24 -15.84 17.29
CA THR A 137 1.05 -16.49 15.98
C THR A 137 1.53 -17.94 16.04
N SER A 138 1.15 -18.78 15.07
CA SER A 138 1.51 -20.22 15.09
C SER A 138 3.01 -20.48 14.96
N ASP A 139 3.75 -19.54 14.37
CA ASP A 139 5.21 -19.55 14.20
C ASP A 139 5.97 -18.93 15.38
N ALA A 140 5.28 -18.49 16.44
CA ALA A 140 5.87 -17.72 17.53
C ALA A 140 7.07 -18.43 18.20
N ALA A 141 8.28 -18.01 17.85
CA ALA A 141 9.53 -18.46 18.44
C ALA A 141 10.08 -17.41 19.42
N LEU A 142 9.75 -17.55 20.70
CA LEU A 142 10.15 -16.58 21.73
C LEU A 142 11.46 -17.01 22.39
N THR A 143 12.59 -16.54 21.85
CA THR A 143 13.91 -16.76 22.46
C THR A 143 14.36 -15.59 23.34
N ASP A 144 13.94 -14.38 22.98
CA ASP A 144 14.20 -13.11 23.66
C ASP A 144 12.92 -12.25 23.67
N ILE A 145 12.81 -11.32 24.62
CA ILE A 145 11.71 -10.35 24.68
C ILE A 145 11.62 -9.46 23.43
N HIS A 146 12.75 -9.25 22.75
CA HIS A 146 12.84 -8.48 21.51
C HIS A 146 12.20 -9.18 20.30
N ASP A 147 11.93 -10.49 20.40
CA ASP A 147 11.26 -11.26 19.34
C ASP A 147 9.75 -10.99 19.32
N LEU A 148 9.18 -10.62 20.48
CA LEU A 148 7.73 -10.53 20.67
C LEU A 148 7.02 -9.66 19.60
N PRO A 149 7.51 -8.46 19.21
CA PRO A 149 6.86 -7.66 18.15
C PRO A 149 6.80 -8.34 16.77
N PHE A 150 7.75 -9.24 16.50
CA PHE A 150 7.85 -9.98 15.24
C PHE A 150 7.10 -11.32 15.30
N GLN A 151 6.94 -11.89 16.49
CA GLN A 151 6.34 -13.21 16.73
C GLN A 151 4.89 -13.15 17.27
N SER A 152 4.29 -11.96 17.29
CA SER A 152 2.93 -11.77 17.82
C SER A 152 2.27 -10.49 17.30
N VAL A 153 0.95 -10.38 17.41
CA VAL A 153 0.17 -9.19 17.02
C VAL A 153 -0.40 -8.52 18.27
N THR A 154 -0.22 -7.22 18.44
CA THR A 154 -0.78 -6.52 19.62
C THR A 154 -2.28 -6.27 19.48
N LEU A 155 -3.02 -6.32 20.59
CA LEU A 155 -4.44 -5.94 20.61
C LEU A 155 -4.63 -4.46 20.24
N ASP A 156 -3.72 -3.58 20.67
CA ASP A 156 -3.69 -2.18 20.24
C ASP A 156 -3.64 -2.04 18.73
N ARG A 157 -2.83 -2.87 18.06
CA ARG A 157 -2.72 -2.92 16.60
C ARG A 157 -4.03 -3.40 15.97
N VAL A 158 -4.60 -4.50 16.47
CA VAL A 158 -5.90 -4.99 15.98
C VAL A 158 -6.95 -3.90 16.09
N SER A 159 -7.06 -3.25 17.25
CA SER A 159 -8.02 -2.17 17.49
C SER A 159 -7.77 -0.95 16.62
N ALA A 160 -6.51 -0.55 16.41
CA ALA A 160 -6.17 0.59 15.56
C ALA A 160 -6.47 0.33 14.08
N ILE A 161 -6.14 -0.87 13.58
CA ILE A 161 -6.38 -1.28 12.19
C ILE A 161 -7.88 -1.37 11.91
N LEU A 162 -8.62 -2.07 12.77
CA LEU A 162 -10.02 -2.36 12.55
C LEU A 162 -10.93 -1.18 12.94
N GLY A 163 -10.58 -0.47 14.02
CA GLY A 163 -11.35 0.65 14.54
C GLY A 163 -11.15 1.97 13.78
N GLY A 164 -10.10 2.11 12.96
CA GLY A 164 -9.75 3.39 12.31
C GLY A 164 -10.83 3.97 11.40
N LYS A 165 -11.70 3.13 10.83
CA LYS A 165 -12.84 3.55 9.99
C LYS A 165 -14.21 3.20 10.61
N ALA A 166 -14.24 2.30 11.60
CA ALA A 166 -15.49 1.82 12.18
C ALA A 166 -16.13 2.87 13.10
N ASN A 167 -17.47 2.91 13.16
CA ASN A 167 -18.18 3.69 14.17
C ASN A 167 -18.10 3.02 15.55
N SER A 168 -18.08 1.69 15.57
CA SER A 168 -17.99 0.89 16.79
C SER A 168 -17.22 -0.41 16.56
N GLN A 169 -16.57 -0.91 17.60
CA GLN A 169 -15.84 -2.18 17.54
C GLN A 169 -16.04 -3.03 18.79
N ILE A 170 -16.09 -4.34 18.60
CA ILE A 170 -16.15 -5.37 19.65
C ILE A 170 -14.89 -6.21 19.52
N LEU A 171 -14.09 -6.30 20.57
CA LEU A 171 -12.90 -7.15 20.64
C LEU A 171 -13.15 -8.23 21.68
N MET A 172 -13.28 -9.49 21.27
CA MET A 172 -13.55 -10.63 22.13
C MET A 172 -12.35 -11.57 22.14
N LEU A 173 -11.80 -11.83 23.31
CA LEU A 173 -10.57 -12.60 23.48
C LEU A 173 -10.83 -13.83 24.35
N ASP A 174 -10.71 -15.01 23.74
CA ASP A 174 -10.73 -16.32 24.37
C ASP A 174 -9.31 -16.91 24.44
N SER A 175 -8.45 -16.22 25.20
CA SER A 175 -7.03 -16.57 25.28
C SER A 175 -6.61 -16.94 26.70
N CYS A 176 -5.90 -18.06 26.83
CA CYS A 176 -5.18 -18.42 28.05
C CYS A 176 -4.01 -17.45 28.25
N ARG A 177 -3.82 -17.00 29.50
CA ARG A 177 -2.81 -16.01 29.90
C ARG A 177 -1.58 -16.65 30.57
N ASP A 178 -1.29 -17.90 30.22
CA ASP A 178 -0.09 -18.58 30.72
C ASP A 178 1.13 -18.12 29.91
N ASN A 179 2.22 -17.78 30.60
CA ASN A 179 3.46 -17.38 29.95
C ASN A 179 4.16 -18.63 29.38
N PRO A 180 4.24 -18.80 28.04
CA PRO A 180 4.87 -19.96 27.44
C PRO A 180 6.41 -19.96 27.61
N VAL A 181 7.00 -18.89 28.17
CA VAL A 181 8.44 -18.79 28.43
C VAL A 181 8.71 -18.49 29.92
N PRO A 182 8.80 -19.52 30.79
CA PRO A 182 8.89 -19.36 32.25
C PRO A 182 10.15 -18.64 32.75
N ASP A 183 11.22 -18.57 31.95
CA ASP A 183 12.58 -18.24 32.42
C ASP A 183 13.15 -16.86 31.98
N ILE A 184 12.37 -16.02 31.26
CA ILE A 184 12.84 -14.67 30.93
C ILE A 184 12.71 -13.76 32.17
N LYS A 185 13.72 -13.78 33.04
CA LYS A 185 13.88 -12.75 34.07
C LYS A 185 14.18 -11.42 33.38
N VAL A 186 13.23 -10.49 33.48
CA VAL A 186 13.38 -9.10 33.03
C VAL A 186 14.34 -8.36 33.96
N THR A 187 15.64 -8.63 33.87
CA THR A 187 16.65 -7.65 34.29
C THR A 187 16.75 -6.63 33.18
N ALA A 188 15.99 -5.54 33.34
CA ALA A 188 16.08 -4.37 32.50
C ALA A 188 17.50 -3.79 32.60
N ASP A 189 18.39 -4.21 31.71
CA ASP A 189 19.68 -3.57 31.50
C ASP A 189 19.43 -2.18 30.86
N ILE A 190 19.25 -1.21 31.77
CA ILE A 190 19.65 0.20 31.73
C ILE A 190 19.82 0.78 30.31
N GLY A 191 18.78 1.50 29.84
CA GLY A 191 18.91 2.39 28.67
C GLY A 191 17.62 2.74 27.91
N ALA A 192 16.52 2.01 28.12
CA ALA A 192 15.21 2.34 27.56
C ALA A 192 14.10 1.80 28.47
N GLU A 193 13.81 2.53 29.55
CA GLU A 193 12.64 2.26 30.40
C GLU A 193 11.37 2.30 29.56
N LEU A 194 10.79 1.14 29.21
CA LEU A 194 9.42 1.15 28.68
C LEU A 194 8.60 -0.14 28.91
N PHE A 195 9.14 -1.27 29.37
CA PHE A 195 8.31 -2.48 29.50
C PHE A 195 8.74 -3.40 30.67
N GLU A 196 8.03 -3.33 31.82
CA GLU A 196 8.02 -4.41 32.82
C GLU A 196 7.11 -5.55 32.33
N ALA A 197 7.58 -6.80 32.27
CA ALA A 197 6.70 -7.95 32.00
C ALA A 197 5.94 -8.37 33.27
N ARG A 198 4.64 -8.64 33.13
CA ARG A 198 3.79 -9.29 34.14
C ARG A 198 2.84 -10.24 33.42
N GLU A 199 2.57 -11.39 34.03
CA GLU A 199 1.60 -12.37 33.54
C GLU A 199 0.19 -11.78 33.61
N GLY A 200 -0.58 -11.88 32.51
CA GLY A 200 -1.93 -11.29 32.45
C GLY A 200 -2.25 -10.61 31.11
N PHE A 201 -3.27 -9.75 31.12
CA PHE A 201 -3.52 -8.61 30.23
C PHE A 201 -3.90 -7.48 31.20
N ASP A 202 -3.32 -6.29 31.06
CA ASP A 202 -3.73 -5.09 31.83
C ASP A 202 -5.04 -4.53 31.26
N VAL A 203 -5.62 -3.54 31.93
CA VAL A 203 -6.77 -2.78 31.42
C VAL A 203 -6.33 -2.04 30.14
N PHE A 204 -6.54 -2.69 29.00
CA PHE A 204 -6.53 -2.05 27.68
C PHE A 204 -7.41 -0.81 27.75
N ARG A 205 -6.89 0.33 27.32
CA ARG A 205 -7.67 1.58 27.24
C ARG A 205 -8.19 1.71 25.83
N PRO A 206 -9.44 1.29 25.58
CA PRO A 206 -9.95 1.29 24.23
C PRO A 206 -10.13 2.74 23.72
N PRO A 207 -10.06 2.97 22.40
CA PRO A 207 -10.56 4.21 21.83
C PRO A 207 -12.08 4.32 22.07
N LEU A 208 -12.68 5.48 21.81
CA LEU A 208 -14.14 5.67 21.95
C LEU A 208 -14.92 4.62 21.13
N ASN A 209 -16.14 4.30 21.57
CA ASN A 209 -17.04 3.35 20.91
C ASN A 209 -16.49 1.92 20.76
N THR A 210 -15.76 1.45 21.77
CA THR A 210 -15.17 0.12 21.77
C THR A 210 -15.63 -0.69 22.98
N LEU A 211 -15.96 -1.95 22.74
CA LEU A 211 -16.24 -2.95 23.76
C LEU A 211 -15.17 -4.04 23.69
N VAL A 212 -14.48 -4.31 24.79
CA VAL A 212 -13.51 -5.40 24.89
C VAL A 212 -14.00 -6.41 25.91
N ALA A 213 -14.13 -7.67 25.50
CA ALA A 213 -14.58 -8.78 26.33
C ALA A 213 -13.49 -9.86 26.41
N PHE A 214 -13.20 -10.32 27.63
CA PHE A 214 -12.19 -11.31 27.95
C PHE A 214 -12.84 -12.55 28.55
N SER A 215 -12.32 -13.73 28.21
CA SER A 215 -12.79 -15.01 28.74
C SER A 215 -12.57 -15.16 30.25
N THR A 216 -11.65 -14.41 30.85
CA THR A 216 -11.35 -14.45 32.29
C THR A 216 -10.94 -13.07 32.84
N SER A 217 -10.89 -12.94 34.17
CA SER A 217 -10.58 -11.71 34.88
C SER A 217 -9.09 -11.34 34.78
N PRO A 218 -8.74 -10.05 34.97
CA PRO A 218 -7.34 -9.63 34.98
C PRO A 218 -6.47 -10.42 35.96
N GLY A 219 -5.41 -11.05 35.47
CA GLY A 219 -4.46 -11.84 36.27
C GLY A 219 -4.89 -13.29 36.56
N ALA A 220 -5.99 -13.77 35.98
CA ALA A 220 -6.43 -15.17 36.05
C ALA A 220 -6.25 -15.90 34.71
N THR A 221 -6.18 -17.23 34.74
CA THR A 221 -6.13 -18.10 33.56
C THR A 221 -7.55 -18.57 33.19
N ALA A 222 -7.83 -18.76 31.89
CA ALA A 222 -9.09 -19.32 31.42
C ALA A 222 -9.01 -20.85 31.37
N LEU A 223 -10.11 -21.55 31.59
CA LEU A 223 -10.16 -23.00 31.42
C LEU A 223 -10.38 -23.36 29.96
N ASP A 224 -9.54 -24.25 29.43
CA ASP A 224 -9.67 -24.74 28.05
C ASP A 224 -10.99 -25.52 27.84
N GLY A 225 -11.49 -26.20 28.88
CA GLY A 225 -12.66 -27.09 28.81
C GLY A 225 -12.29 -28.51 28.38
N GLU A 226 -13.30 -29.33 28.06
CA GLU A 226 -13.07 -30.71 27.62
C GLU A 226 -12.50 -30.75 26.19
N PRO A 227 -11.48 -31.57 25.90
CA PRO A 227 -10.92 -31.69 24.55
C PRO A 227 -11.97 -32.07 23.50
N GLY A 228 -11.99 -31.35 22.38
CA GLY A 228 -12.91 -31.59 21.27
C GLY A 228 -14.28 -30.92 21.40
N PHE A 229 -14.46 -30.11 22.44
CA PHE A 229 -15.61 -29.22 22.62
C PHE A 229 -15.14 -27.75 22.57
N ASN A 230 -16.11 -26.83 22.57
CA ASN A 230 -15.82 -25.40 22.73
C ASN A 230 -15.44 -25.09 24.19
N SER A 231 -14.62 -24.07 24.40
CA SER A 231 -14.33 -23.53 25.73
C SER A 231 -15.62 -23.13 26.45
N PRO A 232 -15.66 -23.14 27.81
CA PRO A 232 -16.83 -22.68 28.56
C PRO A 232 -17.26 -21.26 28.17
N TYR A 233 -16.29 -20.40 27.84
CA TYR A 233 -16.56 -19.03 27.41
C TYR A 233 -17.24 -18.99 26.05
N THR A 234 -16.63 -19.57 25.02
CA THR A 234 -17.15 -19.53 23.67
C THR A 234 -18.47 -20.28 23.54
N ALA A 235 -18.60 -21.43 24.21
CA ALA A 235 -19.85 -22.17 24.29
C ALA A 235 -21.01 -21.33 24.86
N SER A 236 -20.72 -20.48 25.87
CA SER A 236 -21.71 -19.58 26.45
C SER A 236 -22.04 -18.42 25.49
N VAL A 237 -21.04 -17.82 24.84
CA VAL A 237 -21.26 -16.73 23.86
C VAL A 237 -22.18 -17.18 22.72
N ILE A 238 -21.89 -18.31 22.06
CA ILE A 238 -22.67 -18.78 20.91
C ILE A 238 -24.09 -19.24 21.27
N ARG A 239 -24.39 -19.45 22.56
CA ARG A 239 -25.76 -19.70 23.05
C ARG A 239 -26.50 -18.39 23.37
N GLN A 240 -25.84 -17.49 24.10
CA GLN A 240 -26.51 -16.32 24.67
C GLN A 240 -26.80 -15.22 23.62
N PHE A 241 -25.92 -15.02 22.63
CA PHE A 241 -26.15 -14.00 21.59
C PHE A 241 -27.34 -14.33 20.68
N PRO A 242 -27.45 -15.55 20.09
CA PRO A 242 -28.61 -15.89 19.26
C PRO A 242 -29.94 -15.93 20.03
N ALA A 243 -29.90 -16.30 21.32
CA ALA A 243 -31.08 -16.38 22.17
C ALA A 243 -31.66 -15.01 22.55
N ARG A 244 -30.87 -13.92 22.45
CA ARG A 244 -31.27 -12.57 22.85
C ARG A 244 -31.03 -11.53 21.75
N PRO A 245 -31.70 -11.63 20.59
CA PRO A 245 -31.44 -10.77 19.43
C PRO A 245 -31.84 -9.30 19.62
N GLN A 246 -32.59 -8.97 20.68
CA GLN A 246 -33.08 -7.62 20.97
C GLN A 246 -32.30 -6.92 22.10
N ASP A 247 -31.34 -7.63 22.72
CA ASP A 247 -30.56 -7.10 23.82
C ASP A 247 -29.23 -6.52 23.33
N ASP A 248 -28.74 -5.49 24.01
CA ASP A 248 -27.41 -4.94 23.73
C ASP A 248 -26.30 -5.90 24.22
N ALA A 249 -25.11 -5.75 23.65
CA ALA A 249 -23.97 -6.63 23.88
C ALA A 249 -23.56 -6.72 25.36
N ILE A 250 -23.64 -5.62 26.12
CA ILE A 250 -23.26 -5.60 27.55
C ILE A 250 -24.24 -6.43 28.37
N THR A 251 -25.55 -6.30 28.06
CA THR A 251 -26.60 -7.11 28.70
C THR A 251 -26.38 -8.60 28.44
N ILE A 252 -26.05 -8.98 27.20
CA ILE A 252 -25.78 -10.37 26.83
C ILE A 252 -24.50 -10.88 27.52
N LEU A 253 -23.43 -10.09 27.56
CA LEU A 253 -22.17 -10.46 28.22
C LEU A 253 -22.34 -10.71 29.72
N SER A 254 -23.26 -10.00 30.39
CA SER A 254 -23.58 -10.28 31.79
C SER A 254 -24.22 -11.65 31.98
N ALA A 255 -25.05 -12.09 31.03
CA ALA A 255 -25.59 -13.46 31.02
C ALA A 255 -24.50 -14.51 30.72
N VAL A 256 -23.59 -14.22 29.79
CA VAL A 256 -22.40 -15.05 29.50
C VAL A 256 -21.57 -15.24 30.77
N ARG A 257 -21.28 -14.16 31.52
CA ARG A 257 -20.53 -14.25 32.78
C ARG A 257 -21.20 -15.18 33.78
N GLY A 258 -22.51 -15.05 33.97
CA GLY A 258 -23.27 -15.88 34.89
C GLY A 258 -23.31 -17.35 34.49
N GLU A 259 -23.25 -17.66 33.20
CA GLU A 259 -23.19 -19.03 32.68
C GLU A 259 -21.78 -19.63 32.83
N VAL A 260 -20.73 -18.90 32.44
CA VAL A 260 -19.33 -19.34 32.60
C VAL A 260 -18.98 -19.60 34.05
N TYR A 261 -19.39 -18.71 34.96
CA TYR A 261 -19.17 -18.89 36.39
C TYR A 261 -19.81 -20.18 36.93
N LYS A 262 -20.98 -20.58 36.39
CA LYS A 262 -21.63 -21.84 36.77
C LYS A 262 -20.97 -23.06 36.15
N LEU A 263 -20.61 -22.98 34.86
CA LEU A 263 -19.99 -24.09 34.12
C LEU A 263 -18.58 -24.44 34.62
N THR A 264 -17.91 -23.48 35.25
CA THR A 264 -16.53 -23.62 35.75
C THR A 264 -16.47 -23.82 37.26
N ASP A 265 -17.55 -24.30 37.88
CA ASP A 265 -17.63 -24.50 39.33
C ASP A 265 -17.18 -23.26 40.15
N SER A 266 -17.58 -22.07 39.70
CA SER A 266 -17.27 -20.78 40.32
C SER A 266 -15.79 -20.36 40.27
N THR A 267 -14.98 -20.95 39.39
CA THR A 267 -13.54 -20.64 39.27
C THR A 267 -13.23 -19.56 38.25
N GLN A 268 -13.95 -19.49 37.13
CA GLN A 268 -13.71 -18.53 36.05
C GLN A 268 -14.77 -17.43 36.03
N VAL A 269 -14.32 -16.17 35.99
CA VAL A 269 -15.19 -14.99 35.88
C VAL A 269 -14.77 -14.20 34.65
N THR A 270 -15.67 -14.06 33.67
CA THR A 270 -15.40 -13.27 32.47
C THR A 270 -15.40 -11.77 32.78
N TRP A 271 -14.67 -10.99 31.98
CA TRP A 271 -14.48 -9.56 32.22
C TRP A 271 -14.69 -8.74 30.94
N GLU A 272 -15.14 -7.49 31.08
CA GLU A 272 -15.30 -6.58 29.95
C GLU A 272 -14.93 -5.14 30.31
N SER A 273 -14.55 -4.37 29.30
CA SER A 273 -14.28 -2.95 29.36
C SER A 273 -14.99 -2.25 28.20
N SER A 274 -15.61 -1.10 28.46
CA SER A 274 -16.42 -0.38 27.47
C SER A 274 -16.17 1.11 27.49
N THR A 275 -16.05 1.69 26.29
CA THR A 275 -16.07 3.13 26.01
C THR A 275 -17.25 3.50 25.10
N LEU A 276 -18.25 2.60 25.00
CA LEU A 276 -19.45 2.81 24.18
C LEU A 276 -20.26 4.02 24.68
N THR A 277 -20.58 4.94 23.78
CA THR A 277 -21.50 6.06 24.07
C THR A 277 -22.96 5.72 23.77
N GLU A 278 -23.20 4.64 23.02
CA GLU A 278 -24.51 4.18 22.60
C GLU A 278 -24.65 2.67 22.82
N LYS A 279 -25.90 2.17 22.84
CA LYS A 279 -26.14 0.73 22.91
C LYS A 279 -25.63 0.05 21.65
N LEU A 280 -24.85 -1.01 21.83
CA LEU A 280 -24.27 -1.78 20.75
C LEU A 280 -25.00 -3.12 20.62
N PHE A 281 -25.57 -3.39 19.45
CA PHE A 281 -26.21 -4.67 19.14
C PHE A 281 -25.27 -5.46 18.23
N VAL A 282 -25.16 -6.77 18.45
CA VAL A 282 -24.32 -7.63 17.59
C VAL A 282 -25.10 -8.05 16.35
N ARG A 283 -26.43 -8.17 16.41
CA ARG A 283 -27.24 -8.51 15.23
C ARG A 283 -27.86 -7.23 14.63
N PRO A 284 -27.62 -6.92 13.34
CA PRO A 284 -28.27 -5.80 12.67
C PRO A 284 -29.77 -6.04 12.51
N SER A 285 -30.56 -4.96 12.54
CA SER A 285 -31.98 -5.02 12.21
C SER A 285 -32.17 -5.33 10.72
N THR A 286 -32.95 -6.35 10.38
CA THR A 286 -33.35 -6.63 8.99
C THR A 286 -34.20 -5.48 8.45
N GLN A 287 -33.66 -4.71 7.50
CA GLN A 287 -34.40 -3.64 6.82
C GLN A 287 -35.13 -4.20 5.59
N ALA A 288 -36.46 -4.23 5.64
CA ALA A 288 -37.33 -4.28 4.46
C ALA A 288 -37.80 -2.85 4.16
N ILE A 289 -37.88 -2.46 2.88
CA ILE A 289 -38.13 -1.08 2.48
C ILE A 289 -39.30 -1.04 1.50
N ASP A 290 -40.31 -0.24 1.86
CA ASP A 290 -41.47 0.05 1.03
C ASP A 290 -41.26 1.35 0.23
N ILE A 291 -41.34 1.27 -1.10
CA ILE A 291 -41.10 2.42 -1.98
C ILE A 291 -42.28 3.39 -1.92
N GLN A 292 -42.08 4.47 -1.18
CA GLN A 292 -43.02 5.59 -1.12
C GLN A 292 -43.11 6.31 -2.47
N PRO A 293 -44.32 6.74 -2.89
CA PRO A 293 -44.51 7.46 -4.15
C PRO A 293 -43.80 8.82 -4.13
N ASN A 294 -42.89 9.07 -5.08
CA ASN A 294 -42.45 10.43 -5.39
C ASN A 294 -43.38 11.01 -6.47
N ASP A 295 -43.94 12.19 -6.19
CA ASP A 295 -44.76 12.98 -7.12
C ASP A 295 -43.91 13.43 -8.32
N GLY A 296 -43.94 12.66 -9.42
CA GLY A 296 -43.23 13.03 -10.65
C GLY A 296 -43.19 11.91 -11.68
N GLY A 297 -44.22 11.85 -12.51
CA GLY A 297 -44.47 10.82 -13.54
C GLY A 297 -43.27 10.32 -14.35
N ASN A 298 -43.02 9.02 -14.25
CA ASN A 298 -42.86 8.12 -15.41
C ASN A 298 -43.37 6.74 -14.98
N ARG A 299 -44.33 6.16 -15.70
CA ARG A 299 -44.78 4.79 -15.47
C ARG A 299 -43.65 3.86 -15.92
N GLY A 300 -43.02 3.15 -14.98
CA GLY A 300 -42.05 2.09 -15.30
C GLY A 300 -42.71 0.97 -16.12
N LEU A 301 -41.90 0.10 -16.71
CA LEU A 301 -42.38 -1.11 -17.39
C LEU A 301 -43.18 -2.01 -16.42
N SER A 302 -44.07 -2.86 -16.93
CA SER A 302 -44.80 -3.81 -16.07
C SER A 302 -43.81 -4.81 -15.44
N LEU A 303 -44.03 -5.24 -14.19
CA LEU A 303 -43.20 -6.29 -13.53
C LEU A 303 -43.06 -7.57 -14.37
N VAL A 304 -44.03 -7.83 -15.25
CA VAL A 304 -44.04 -8.96 -16.18
C VAL A 304 -42.96 -8.82 -17.26
N GLU A 305 -42.64 -7.59 -17.66
CA GLU A 305 -41.64 -7.25 -18.68
C GLU A 305 -40.21 -7.21 -18.10
N THR A 306 -40.06 -7.34 -16.79
CA THR A 306 -38.76 -7.35 -16.12
C THR A 306 -37.97 -8.62 -16.47
N PRO A 307 -36.70 -8.47 -16.90
CA PRO A 307 -35.86 -9.62 -17.22
C PRO A 307 -35.60 -10.47 -15.98
N GLN A 308 -35.54 -11.80 -16.16
CA GLN A 308 -35.21 -12.73 -15.08
C GLN A 308 -33.72 -12.67 -14.70
N PHE A 309 -32.86 -12.30 -15.66
CA PHE A 309 -31.42 -12.17 -15.50
C PHE A 309 -30.96 -10.84 -16.07
N MET A 310 -30.11 -10.15 -15.32
CA MET A 310 -29.47 -8.91 -15.76
C MET A 310 -27.99 -8.99 -15.44
N THR A 311 -27.14 -8.78 -16.45
CA THR A 311 -25.69 -8.70 -16.24
C THR A 311 -25.29 -7.23 -16.20
N ILE A 312 -24.68 -6.82 -15.09
CA ILE A 312 -24.17 -5.47 -14.86
C ILE A 312 -22.65 -5.57 -14.88
N SER A 313 -22.03 -5.01 -15.93
CA SER A 313 -20.58 -4.91 -16.04
C SER A 313 -20.13 -3.48 -15.70
N ALA A 314 -19.35 -3.29 -14.64
CA ALA A 314 -18.96 -1.96 -14.13
C ALA A 314 -17.46 -1.90 -13.82
N PRO A 315 -16.82 -0.72 -13.79
CA PRO A 315 -15.46 -0.59 -13.29
C PRO A 315 -15.35 -1.09 -11.85
N LEU A 316 -14.28 -1.81 -11.52
CA LEU A 316 -13.99 -2.25 -10.16
C LEU A 316 -13.82 -1.02 -9.26
N GLY A 317 -14.73 -0.88 -8.32
CA GLY A 317 -14.75 0.18 -7.32
C GLY A 317 -14.94 -0.40 -5.93
N ARG A 318 -14.77 0.44 -4.91
CA ARG A 318 -14.96 0.02 -3.52
C ARG A 318 -16.43 -0.08 -3.13
N SER A 319 -17.30 0.63 -3.84
CA SER A 319 -18.75 0.60 -3.70
C SER A 319 -19.40 0.94 -5.03
N LEU A 320 -20.33 0.12 -5.50
CA LEU A 320 -21.15 0.41 -6.66
C LEU A 320 -22.55 0.84 -6.25
N GLU A 321 -23.10 1.84 -6.94
CA GLU A 321 -24.53 2.12 -6.93
C GLU A 321 -25.20 1.43 -8.11
N LEU A 322 -26.21 0.62 -7.80
CA LEU A 322 -26.92 -0.24 -8.74
C LEU A 322 -28.39 0.15 -8.91
N ALA A 323 -28.95 1.06 -8.09
CA ALA A 323 -30.35 1.46 -8.24
C ALA A 323 -30.68 1.94 -9.66
N PRO A 324 -29.82 2.73 -10.36
CA PRO A 324 -30.07 3.15 -11.73
C PRO A 324 -30.39 2.00 -12.70
N GLU A 325 -29.82 0.81 -12.49
CA GLU A 325 -30.05 -0.36 -13.34
C GLU A 325 -31.47 -0.93 -13.20
N ILE A 326 -32.05 -0.81 -12.00
CA ILE A 326 -33.38 -1.38 -11.71
C ILE A 326 -34.50 -0.34 -11.77
N LEU A 327 -34.19 0.96 -11.61
CA LEU A 327 -35.16 2.07 -11.63
C LEU A 327 -36.13 2.02 -12.83
N PRO A 328 -35.74 1.67 -14.07
CA PRO A 328 -36.66 1.58 -15.20
C PRO A 328 -37.81 0.56 -15.04
N PHE A 329 -37.65 -0.42 -14.14
CA PHE A 329 -38.61 -1.49 -13.88
C PHE A 329 -39.45 -1.26 -12.62
N LEU A 330 -39.21 -0.16 -11.90
CA LEU A 330 -39.92 0.15 -10.66
C LEU A 330 -41.06 1.14 -10.94
N SER A 331 -42.23 0.82 -10.39
CA SER A 331 -43.37 1.74 -10.33
C SER A 331 -43.66 2.14 -8.87
N PRO A 332 -44.36 3.27 -8.62
CA PRO A 332 -44.77 3.63 -7.27
C PRO A 332 -45.51 2.49 -6.55
N GLY A 333 -45.14 2.21 -5.30
CA GLY A 333 -45.68 1.08 -4.52
C GLY A 333 -45.07 -0.29 -4.82
N THR A 334 -43.96 -0.35 -5.57
CA THR A 334 -43.19 -1.60 -5.74
C THR A 334 -42.32 -1.83 -4.50
N GLU A 335 -42.52 -2.93 -3.78
CA GLU A 335 -41.63 -3.38 -2.72
C GLU A 335 -40.37 -4.01 -3.35
N VAL A 336 -39.18 -3.62 -2.88
CA VAL A 336 -37.90 -4.19 -3.32
C VAL A 336 -37.17 -4.79 -2.14
N SER A 337 -36.83 -6.07 -2.23
CA SER A 337 -36.09 -6.78 -1.19
C SER A 337 -35.01 -7.69 -1.77
N ILE A 338 -33.91 -7.84 -1.04
CA ILE A 338 -32.83 -8.77 -1.41
C ILE A 338 -33.19 -10.14 -0.83
N THR A 339 -33.55 -11.10 -1.67
CA THR A 339 -33.92 -12.46 -1.25
C THR A 339 -32.73 -13.40 -1.19
N THR A 340 -31.76 -13.21 -2.09
CA THR A 340 -30.47 -13.91 -2.05
C THR A 340 -29.36 -12.88 -2.05
N ARG A 341 -28.56 -12.88 -0.98
CA ARG A 341 -27.40 -11.99 -0.85
C ARG A 341 -26.25 -12.43 -1.78
N PRO A 342 -25.36 -11.51 -2.17
CA PRO A 342 -24.14 -11.87 -2.87
C PRO A 342 -23.28 -12.86 -2.08
N GLN A 343 -22.51 -13.68 -2.79
CA GLN A 343 -21.66 -14.70 -2.16
C GLN A 343 -20.37 -14.09 -1.60
N SER A 344 -19.82 -13.09 -2.29
CA SER A 344 -18.51 -12.53 -1.96
C SER A 344 -18.61 -11.12 -1.39
N GLY A 345 -19.45 -10.28 -1.99
CA GLY A 345 -19.66 -8.91 -1.57
C GLY A 345 -20.84 -8.69 -0.63
N VAL A 346 -21.06 -7.45 -0.24
CA VAL A 346 -22.19 -7.03 0.59
C VAL A 346 -23.07 -6.07 -0.17
N SER A 347 -24.37 -6.36 -0.17
CA SER A 347 -25.39 -5.48 -0.75
C SER A 347 -26.25 -4.85 0.34
N SER A 348 -26.59 -3.58 0.19
CA SER A 348 -27.61 -2.91 1.00
C SER A 348 -28.64 -2.23 0.11
N ILE A 349 -29.87 -2.14 0.61
CA ILE A 349 -30.94 -1.35 0.01
C ILE A 349 -31.39 -0.33 1.05
N GLU A 350 -31.49 0.93 0.65
CA GLU A 350 -31.86 2.05 1.51
C GLU A 350 -32.81 2.99 0.79
N GLN A 351 -33.84 3.48 1.51
CA GLN A 351 -34.71 4.56 1.05
C GLN A 351 -35.19 5.35 2.28
N SER A 352 -34.64 6.55 2.47
CA SER A 352 -35.16 7.46 3.50
C SER A 352 -36.34 8.26 2.94
N THR A 353 -37.30 8.63 3.79
CA THR A 353 -38.43 9.51 3.44
C THR A 353 -37.97 10.73 2.63
N GLY A 354 -38.45 10.84 1.38
CA GLY A 354 -38.12 11.93 0.46
C GLY A 354 -36.77 11.82 -0.30
N LYS A 355 -36.04 10.70 -0.21
CA LYS A 355 -34.84 10.44 -1.03
C LYS A 355 -35.05 9.32 -2.05
N ALA A 356 -34.26 9.33 -3.11
CA ALA A 356 -34.22 8.29 -4.13
C ALA A 356 -33.76 6.95 -3.54
N LEU A 357 -34.26 5.85 -4.12
CA LEU A 357 -33.82 4.49 -3.80
C LEU A 357 -32.30 4.38 -4.00
N SER A 358 -31.62 3.74 -3.03
CA SER A 358 -30.23 3.34 -3.16
C SER A 358 -30.13 1.82 -3.05
N LEU A 359 -29.45 1.21 -4.01
CA LEU A 359 -29.06 -0.19 -3.99
C LEU A 359 -27.54 -0.21 -4.13
N SER A 360 -26.85 -0.45 -3.03
CA SER A 360 -25.39 -0.47 -3.02
C SER A 360 -24.84 -1.88 -3.04
N TYR A 361 -23.75 -2.09 -3.75
CA TYR A 361 -22.96 -3.32 -3.72
C TYR A 361 -21.50 -3.01 -3.39
N THR A 362 -20.91 -3.85 -2.56
CA THR A 362 -19.55 -3.72 -2.06
C THR A 362 -18.80 -5.00 -2.38
N PRO A 363 -17.85 -5.02 -3.32
CA PRO A 363 -17.03 -6.21 -3.52
C PRO A 363 -16.15 -6.47 -2.32
N LYS A 364 -15.88 -7.74 -2.05
CA LYS A 364 -14.73 -8.13 -1.23
C LYS A 364 -13.45 -7.88 -2.03
N LEU A 365 -12.56 -7.07 -1.46
CA LEU A 365 -11.27 -6.71 -2.05
C LEU A 365 -10.14 -7.50 -1.39
N ASP A 366 -9.12 -7.84 -2.17
CA ASP A 366 -7.94 -8.57 -1.73
C ASP A 366 -6.66 -7.83 -2.13
N GLU A 367 -5.63 -7.95 -1.29
CA GLU A 367 -4.22 -7.58 -1.51
C GLU A 367 -3.56 -8.31 -2.69
N ILE A 368 -3.57 -7.81 -3.93
CA ILE A 368 -3.02 -8.54 -5.10
C ILE A 368 -1.96 -7.71 -5.85
N ALA A 369 -0.77 -8.29 -5.98
CA ALA A 369 0.27 -7.77 -6.86
C ALA A 369 -0.13 -8.00 -8.33
N SER A 370 -0.21 -6.93 -9.11
CA SER A 370 -0.73 -6.97 -10.49
C SER A 370 0.17 -7.70 -11.47
N ASN A 371 1.46 -7.89 -11.15
CA ASN A 371 2.41 -8.66 -11.95
C ASN A 371 2.05 -10.16 -12.06
N ASN A 372 1.31 -10.70 -11.08
CA ASN A 372 1.02 -12.12 -10.99
C ASN A 372 -0.37 -12.52 -11.51
N THR A 373 -1.25 -11.55 -11.81
CA THR A 373 -2.64 -11.84 -12.18
C THR A 373 -3.21 -10.79 -13.15
N PRO A 374 -3.15 -11.00 -14.47
CA PRO A 374 -3.54 -9.96 -15.44
C PRO A 374 -5.06 -9.80 -15.63
N ASN A 375 -5.88 -10.73 -15.11
CA ASN A 375 -7.33 -10.66 -15.25
C ASN A 375 -8.00 -10.74 -13.87
N VAL A 376 -8.23 -9.58 -13.24
CA VAL A 376 -8.74 -9.48 -11.86
C VAL A 376 -10.20 -9.00 -11.85
N ASN A 377 -10.99 -9.49 -12.80
CA ASN A 377 -12.43 -9.24 -12.79
C ASN A 377 -13.03 -9.89 -11.53
N ARG A 378 -13.91 -9.16 -10.84
CA ARG A 378 -14.67 -9.70 -9.71
C ARG A 378 -16.07 -10.03 -10.21
N VAL A 379 -16.52 -11.25 -9.97
CA VAL A 379 -17.86 -11.70 -10.33
C VAL A 379 -18.64 -12.06 -9.07
N ASP A 380 -19.91 -11.69 -9.05
CA ASP A 380 -20.82 -12.02 -7.96
C ASP A 380 -22.27 -12.04 -8.49
N SER A 381 -23.23 -12.44 -7.66
CA SER A 381 -24.63 -12.43 -8.05
C SER A 381 -25.55 -12.21 -6.85
N MET A 382 -26.64 -11.47 -7.04
CA MET A 382 -27.70 -11.35 -6.02
C MET A 382 -29.08 -11.52 -6.65
N VAL A 383 -30.06 -11.88 -5.83
CA VAL A 383 -31.47 -11.96 -6.26
C VAL A 383 -32.28 -10.90 -5.55
N LEU A 384 -32.96 -10.07 -6.34
CA LEU A 384 -33.94 -9.11 -5.85
C LEU A 384 -35.34 -9.63 -6.11
N ARG A 385 -36.23 -9.46 -5.13
CA ARG A 385 -37.66 -9.63 -5.26
C ARG A 385 -38.29 -8.26 -5.44
N LEU A 386 -39.04 -8.12 -6.53
CA LEU A 386 -39.87 -6.97 -6.83
C LEU A 386 -41.34 -7.40 -6.68
N ALA A 387 -42.10 -6.73 -5.82
CA ALA A 387 -43.51 -7.06 -5.60
C ALA A 387 -44.39 -5.81 -5.71
N GLN A 388 -45.49 -5.90 -6.47
CA GLN A 388 -46.46 -4.81 -6.61
C GLN A 388 -47.88 -5.41 -6.66
N GLY A 389 -48.67 -5.18 -5.61
CA GLY A 389 -49.99 -5.81 -5.49
C GLY A 389 -49.86 -7.33 -5.35
N GLU A 390 -50.49 -8.09 -6.26
CA GLU A 390 -50.38 -9.56 -6.32
C GLU A 390 -49.25 -10.05 -7.25
N ASP A 391 -48.65 -9.15 -8.02
CA ASP A 391 -47.58 -9.50 -8.96
C ASP A 391 -46.22 -9.51 -8.26
N GLU A 392 -45.50 -10.63 -8.37
CA GLU A 392 -44.16 -10.79 -7.82
C GLU A 392 -43.18 -11.30 -8.90
N ARG A 393 -41.98 -10.73 -8.92
CA ARG A 393 -40.91 -11.12 -9.83
C ARG A 393 -39.56 -11.13 -9.12
N ASN A 394 -38.85 -12.25 -9.26
CA ASN A 394 -37.45 -12.35 -8.86
C ASN A 394 -36.54 -12.04 -10.06
N ILE A 395 -35.56 -11.18 -9.84
CA ILE A 395 -34.53 -10.84 -10.82
C ILE A 395 -33.17 -11.26 -10.26
N THR A 396 -32.38 -11.93 -11.08
CA THR A 396 -30.98 -12.25 -10.76
C THR A 396 -30.08 -11.18 -11.37
N LEU A 397 -29.37 -10.45 -10.53
CA LEU A 397 -28.33 -9.52 -10.93
C LEU A 397 -26.98 -10.25 -10.93
N ASN A 398 -26.41 -10.47 -12.10
CA ASN A 398 -25.04 -10.94 -12.28
C ASN A 398 -24.12 -9.71 -12.33
N LEU A 399 -23.17 -9.62 -11.42
CA LEU A 399 -22.25 -8.50 -11.32
C LEU A 399 -20.90 -8.92 -11.90
N GLU A 400 -20.37 -8.14 -12.83
CA GLU A 400 -19.00 -8.24 -13.32
C GLU A 400 -18.30 -6.90 -13.09
N MET A 401 -17.25 -6.90 -12.28
CA MET A 401 -16.46 -5.72 -11.99
C MET A 401 -15.11 -5.84 -12.65
N VAL A 402 -14.81 -4.90 -13.55
CA VAL A 402 -13.63 -4.94 -14.40
C VAL A 402 -12.56 -4.03 -13.83
N ALA A 403 -11.39 -4.58 -13.53
CA ALA A 403 -10.26 -3.79 -13.04
C ALA A 403 -9.87 -2.71 -14.07
N SER A 404 -9.70 -1.46 -13.61
CA SER A 404 -9.19 -0.40 -14.48
C SER A 404 -7.74 -0.69 -14.84
N PRO A 405 -7.31 -0.46 -16.10
CA PRO A 405 -5.89 -0.49 -16.45
C PRO A 405 -5.02 0.43 -15.57
N CYS A 406 -5.58 1.54 -15.08
CA CYS A 406 -4.85 2.43 -14.16
C CYS A 406 -4.59 1.76 -12.80
N ASP A 407 -5.57 1.03 -12.25
CA ASP A 407 -5.40 0.29 -10.99
C ASP A 407 -4.35 -0.83 -11.15
N LEU A 408 -4.33 -1.51 -12.30
CA LEU A 408 -3.38 -2.58 -12.61
C LEU A 408 -1.93 -2.09 -12.78
N GLU A 409 -1.75 -0.96 -13.44
CA GLU A 409 -0.41 -0.41 -13.74
C GLU A 409 0.15 0.45 -12.61
N ALA A 410 -0.70 1.13 -11.86
CA ALA A 410 -0.29 2.19 -10.93
C ALA A 410 -0.98 2.16 -9.56
N GLY A 411 -1.68 1.08 -9.20
CA GLY A 411 -2.16 0.86 -7.84
C GLY A 411 -1.03 0.80 -6.80
N ASP A 412 -1.30 1.19 -5.56
CA ASP A 412 -0.32 1.28 -4.48
C ASP A 412 -0.65 0.34 -3.31
N LEU A 413 0.37 -0.25 -2.70
CA LEU A 413 0.20 -1.13 -1.55
C LEU A 413 -0.18 -0.31 -0.30
N LEU A 414 -1.04 -0.85 0.56
CA LEU A 414 -1.59 -0.17 1.74
C LEU A 414 -2.40 1.10 1.42
N ASP A 415 -2.85 1.29 0.17
CA ASP A 415 -3.78 2.36 -0.16
C ASP A 415 -5.17 2.10 0.44
N LEU A 416 -5.50 2.84 1.49
CA LEU A 416 -6.78 2.76 2.20
C LEU A 416 -8.00 3.03 1.30
N GLN A 417 -7.80 3.67 0.15
CA GLN A 417 -8.83 4.02 -0.83
C GLN A 417 -8.59 3.35 -2.20
N GLY A 418 -7.62 2.45 -2.28
CA GLY A 418 -7.38 1.60 -3.44
C GLY A 418 -8.36 0.43 -3.54
N VAL A 419 -8.28 -0.31 -4.65
CA VAL A 419 -9.10 -1.50 -4.93
C VAL A 419 -8.35 -2.82 -4.68
N GLY A 420 -7.24 -2.76 -3.94
CA GLY A 420 -6.41 -3.93 -3.61
C GLY A 420 -5.44 -4.37 -4.71
N LEU A 421 -5.43 -3.70 -5.86
CA LEU A 421 -4.43 -3.94 -6.91
C LEU A 421 -3.23 -3.03 -6.68
N TYR A 422 -2.01 -3.57 -6.76
CA TYR A 422 -0.81 -2.78 -6.57
C TYR A 422 0.38 -3.22 -7.42
N ARG A 423 1.29 -2.26 -7.62
CA ARG A 423 2.66 -2.45 -8.08
C ARG A 423 3.61 -1.64 -7.21
N PHE A 424 4.74 -2.23 -6.86
CA PHE A 424 5.82 -1.49 -6.22
C PHE A 424 6.38 -0.45 -7.19
N PRO A 425 6.97 0.66 -6.71
CA PRO A 425 7.52 1.70 -7.57
C PRO A 425 8.44 1.13 -8.68
N ASN A 426 9.34 0.21 -8.35
CA ASN A 426 10.27 -0.42 -9.30
C ASN A 426 9.60 -1.32 -10.37
N GLU A 427 8.33 -1.70 -10.19
CA GLU A 427 7.56 -2.55 -11.11
C GLU A 427 6.64 -1.75 -12.06
N ILE A 428 6.51 -0.44 -11.85
CA ILE A 428 5.63 0.41 -12.65
C ILE A 428 6.26 0.66 -14.02
N ASP A 429 5.58 0.27 -15.09
CA ASP A 429 5.80 0.83 -16.42
C ASP A 429 5.18 2.22 -16.45
N VAL A 430 6.02 3.22 -16.23
CA VAL A 430 5.57 4.61 -16.03
C VAL A 430 4.88 5.21 -17.25
N ALA A 431 5.14 4.71 -18.47
CA ALA A 431 4.52 5.21 -19.70
C ALA A 431 3.14 4.56 -19.93
N ALA A 432 3.04 3.24 -19.71
CA ALA A 432 1.77 2.53 -19.75
C ALA A 432 0.82 3.04 -18.65
N ALA A 433 1.35 3.21 -17.44
CA ALA A 433 0.63 3.75 -16.28
C ALA A 433 0.06 5.16 -16.54
N GLU A 434 0.87 6.09 -17.08
CA GLU A 434 0.37 7.44 -17.39
C GLU A 434 -0.78 7.37 -18.41
N THR A 435 -0.60 6.60 -19.48
CA THR A 435 -1.62 6.46 -20.54
C THR A 435 -2.94 5.94 -19.98
N ALA A 436 -2.86 4.86 -19.20
CA ALA A 436 -4.01 4.25 -18.55
C ALA A 436 -4.70 5.21 -17.56
N CYS A 437 -3.92 5.87 -16.71
CA CYS A 437 -4.47 6.75 -15.68
C CYS A 437 -5.03 8.06 -16.22
N ARG A 438 -4.46 8.63 -17.28
CA ARG A 438 -5.09 9.77 -17.97
C ARG A 438 -6.45 9.38 -18.54
N ALA A 439 -6.57 8.22 -19.17
CA ALA A 439 -7.86 7.73 -19.65
C ALA A 439 -8.88 7.56 -18.50
N ALA A 440 -8.45 6.97 -17.38
CA ALA A 440 -9.30 6.80 -16.19
C ALA A 440 -9.77 8.13 -15.59
N THR A 441 -8.88 9.13 -15.45
CA THR A 441 -9.24 10.46 -14.92
C THR A 441 -10.19 11.24 -15.83
N VAL A 442 -10.22 10.96 -17.13
CA VAL A 442 -11.21 11.56 -18.06
C VAL A 442 -12.57 10.87 -17.90
N GLN A 443 -12.58 9.56 -17.71
CA GLN A 443 -13.81 8.78 -17.56
C GLN A 443 -14.49 9.01 -16.21
N ALA A 444 -13.71 9.15 -15.13
CA ALA A 444 -14.21 9.32 -13.76
C ALA A 444 -13.38 10.36 -12.99
N PRO A 445 -13.51 11.66 -13.33
CA PRO A 445 -12.70 12.74 -12.74
C PRO A 445 -12.94 12.95 -11.23
N GLU A 446 -14.05 12.47 -10.69
CA GLU A 446 -14.39 12.55 -9.26
C GLU A 446 -13.72 11.47 -8.40
N ILE A 447 -13.08 10.48 -9.03
CA ILE A 447 -12.42 9.38 -8.31
C ILE A 447 -10.99 9.79 -7.96
N GLY A 448 -10.77 10.17 -6.70
CA GLY A 448 -9.48 10.63 -6.20
C GLY A 448 -8.32 9.64 -6.40
N ARG A 449 -8.57 8.32 -6.37
CA ARG A 449 -7.52 7.31 -6.55
C ARG A 449 -6.89 7.36 -7.95
N PHE A 450 -7.64 7.64 -9.01
CA PHE A 450 -7.08 7.69 -10.36
C PHE A 450 -6.13 8.88 -10.53
N HIS A 451 -6.43 10.01 -9.87
CA HIS A 451 -5.52 11.15 -9.82
C HIS A 451 -4.26 10.84 -9.01
N TYR A 452 -4.40 10.12 -7.90
CA TYR A 452 -3.26 9.67 -7.10
C TYR A 452 -2.34 8.73 -7.90
N GLN A 453 -2.91 7.71 -8.56
CA GLN A 453 -2.19 6.76 -9.40
C GLN A 453 -1.54 7.44 -10.61
N LEU A 454 -2.22 8.41 -11.24
CA LEU A 454 -1.62 9.28 -12.26
C LEU A 454 -0.40 10.04 -11.72
N GLY A 455 -0.51 10.59 -10.51
CA GLY A 455 0.59 11.26 -9.82
C GLY A 455 1.80 10.34 -9.63
N ARG A 456 1.59 9.07 -9.24
CA ARG A 456 2.68 8.06 -9.13
C ARG A 456 3.38 7.84 -10.46
N ALA A 457 2.62 7.66 -11.54
CA ALA A 457 3.17 7.48 -12.89
C ALA A 457 4.01 8.69 -13.34
N LEU A 458 3.49 9.90 -13.15
CA LEU A 458 4.17 11.15 -13.49
C LEU A 458 5.42 11.38 -12.64
N GLN A 459 5.37 11.05 -11.35
CA GLN A 459 6.53 11.12 -10.45
C GLN A 459 7.63 10.17 -10.93
N GLY A 460 7.30 8.93 -11.29
CA GLY A 460 8.23 7.98 -11.87
C GLY A 460 8.85 8.45 -13.18
N GLN A 461 8.14 9.25 -13.99
CA GLN A 461 8.72 9.90 -15.17
C GLN A 461 9.54 11.16 -14.87
N GLY A 462 9.69 11.57 -13.61
CA GLY A 462 10.35 12.83 -13.25
C GLY A 462 9.55 14.09 -13.62
N ARG A 463 8.27 13.98 -14.00
CA ARG A 463 7.36 15.10 -14.33
C ARG A 463 6.73 15.67 -13.07
N LEU A 464 7.58 16.13 -12.16
CA LEU A 464 7.22 16.40 -10.76
C LEU A 464 6.16 17.49 -10.58
N THR A 465 6.14 18.54 -11.41
CA THR A 465 5.10 19.58 -11.33
C THR A 465 3.72 19.04 -11.69
N GLU A 466 3.62 18.17 -12.70
CA GLU A 466 2.35 17.52 -13.05
C GLU A 466 1.95 16.47 -12.02
N ALA A 467 2.93 15.71 -11.50
CA ALA A 467 2.69 14.77 -10.41
C ALA A 467 2.11 15.49 -9.17
N PHE A 468 2.70 16.62 -8.79
CA PHE A 468 2.22 17.47 -7.69
C PHE A 468 0.79 17.94 -7.92
N ALA A 469 0.46 18.40 -9.13
CA ALA A 469 -0.91 18.80 -9.47
C ALA A 469 -1.91 17.64 -9.38
N ALA A 470 -1.55 16.46 -9.88
CA ALA A 470 -2.38 15.27 -9.81
C ALA A 470 -2.60 14.82 -8.34
N PHE A 471 -1.55 14.83 -7.51
CA PHE A 471 -1.68 14.57 -6.09
C PHE A 471 -2.53 15.63 -5.37
N GLN A 472 -2.45 16.90 -5.77
CA GLN A 472 -3.30 17.95 -5.21
C GLN A 472 -4.77 17.69 -5.52
N THR A 473 -5.11 17.37 -6.77
CA THR A 473 -6.48 16.99 -7.15
C THR A 473 -6.96 15.76 -6.36
N ALA A 474 -6.11 14.74 -6.20
CA ALA A 474 -6.44 13.58 -5.38
C ALA A 474 -6.70 13.95 -3.91
N ALA A 475 -5.85 14.80 -3.31
CA ALA A 475 -5.99 15.28 -1.94
C ALA A 475 -7.26 16.12 -1.73
N ASP A 476 -7.61 16.97 -2.70
CA ASP A 476 -8.83 17.78 -2.70
C ASP A 476 -10.10 16.90 -2.78
N LEU A 477 -10.02 15.77 -3.49
CA LEU A 477 -11.04 14.72 -3.52
C LEU A 477 -11.02 13.82 -2.26
N GLY A 478 -10.13 14.10 -1.30
CA GLY A 478 -10.03 13.38 -0.03
C GLY A 478 -9.24 12.07 -0.10
N HIS A 479 -8.36 11.91 -1.08
CA HIS A 479 -7.47 10.75 -1.17
C HIS A 479 -6.32 10.86 -0.17
N VAL A 480 -6.33 10.00 0.85
CA VAL A 480 -5.45 10.06 2.01
C VAL A 480 -3.98 9.88 1.64
N ARG A 481 -3.65 8.93 0.74
CA ARG A 481 -2.26 8.70 0.28
C ARG A 481 -1.64 9.91 -0.41
N ALA A 482 -2.47 10.79 -0.97
CA ALA A 482 -1.99 11.98 -1.67
C ALA A 482 -1.38 13.01 -0.71
N TYR A 483 -1.80 13.03 0.56
CA TYR A 483 -1.22 13.93 1.57
C TYR A 483 0.28 13.65 1.77
N ASN A 484 0.66 12.38 1.91
CA ASN A 484 2.06 11.99 2.01
C ASN A 484 2.84 12.32 0.73
N ALA A 485 2.26 12.06 -0.45
CA ALA A 485 2.92 12.31 -1.73
C ALA A 485 3.21 13.80 -1.97
N LEU A 486 2.24 14.67 -1.66
CA LEU A 486 2.42 16.13 -1.68
C LEU A 486 3.50 16.57 -0.69
N ALA A 487 3.36 16.16 0.57
CA ALA A 487 4.30 16.53 1.63
C ALA A 487 5.73 16.13 1.27
N TYR A 488 5.94 14.92 0.74
CA TYR A 488 7.24 14.44 0.26
C TYR A 488 7.85 15.35 -0.81
N LEU A 489 7.10 15.74 -1.85
CA LEU A 489 7.60 16.65 -2.89
C LEU A 489 7.92 18.05 -2.37
N MET A 490 7.09 18.58 -1.46
CA MET A 490 7.25 19.92 -0.86
C MET A 490 8.55 20.07 -0.08
N ILE A 491 9.10 19.00 0.46
CA ILE A 491 10.27 19.02 1.34
C ILE A 491 11.45 18.21 0.81
N SER A 492 11.29 17.56 -0.35
CA SER A 492 12.35 16.74 -0.93
C SER A 492 13.58 17.60 -1.18
N PRO A 493 14.73 17.26 -0.59
CA PRO A 493 15.97 17.98 -0.81
C PRO A 493 16.47 17.77 -2.23
N ASN A 494 16.15 16.65 -2.88
CA ASN A 494 16.63 16.26 -4.21
C ASN A 494 16.00 17.08 -5.36
N LEU A 495 15.09 17.99 -5.05
CA LEU A 495 14.37 18.79 -6.03
C LEU A 495 15.02 20.17 -6.24
N ASP A 496 15.53 20.43 -7.45
CA ASP A 496 15.99 21.76 -7.86
C ASP A 496 14.81 22.70 -8.09
N ARG A 497 14.55 23.55 -7.10
CA ARG A 497 13.41 24.48 -7.09
C ARG A 497 13.54 25.66 -8.04
N ASN A 498 14.72 25.85 -8.66
CA ASN A 498 14.87 26.85 -9.72
C ASN A 498 14.29 26.35 -11.04
N VAL A 499 14.18 25.03 -11.21
CA VAL A 499 13.67 24.38 -12.42
C VAL A 499 12.27 23.83 -12.19
N VAL A 500 12.02 23.24 -11.01
CA VAL A 500 10.72 22.69 -10.65
C VAL A 500 9.99 23.63 -9.70
N ALA A 501 8.87 24.18 -10.16
CA ALA A 501 8.05 25.16 -9.45
C ALA A 501 7.17 24.54 -8.34
N ILE A 502 7.78 23.80 -7.41
CA ILE A 502 7.13 23.31 -6.18
C ILE A 502 7.80 24.01 -5.00
N PRO A 503 7.10 24.88 -4.26
CA PRO A 503 7.70 25.65 -3.18
C PRO A 503 8.13 24.73 -2.02
N PHE A 504 9.23 25.09 -1.36
CA PHE A 504 9.57 24.48 -0.08
C PHE A 504 8.62 25.00 1.00
N ASP A 505 7.87 24.10 1.64
CA ASP A 505 7.00 24.45 2.77
C ASP A 505 6.90 23.27 3.74
N GLN A 506 7.64 23.37 4.83
CA GLN A 506 7.69 22.33 5.85
C GLN A 506 6.47 22.31 6.76
N GLN A 507 5.81 23.45 7.00
CA GLN A 507 4.66 23.48 7.89
C GLN A 507 3.46 22.81 7.22
N SER A 508 3.19 23.18 5.97
CA SER A 508 2.11 22.57 5.18
C SER A 508 2.34 21.05 4.99
N ALA A 509 3.59 20.62 4.81
CA ALA A 509 3.93 19.20 4.76
C ALA A 509 3.63 18.46 6.07
N ASN A 510 3.92 19.07 7.22
CA ASN A 510 3.57 18.51 8.53
C ASN A 510 2.05 18.40 8.71
N ASP A 511 1.30 19.46 8.35
CA ASP A 511 -0.16 19.47 8.46
C ASP A 511 -0.81 18.39 7.58
N LEU A 512 -0.25 18.14 6.39
CA LEU A 512 -0.68 17.06 5.50
C LEU A 512 -0.44 15.68 6.12
N TRP A 513 0.74 15.44 6.70
CA TRP A 513 0.99 14.18 7.39
C TRP A 513 0.13 14.00 8.63
N ASP A 514 -0.13 15.05 9.42
CA ASP A 514 -0.99 14.94 10.59
C ASP A 514 -2.44 14.60 10.18
N LYS A 515 -2.92 15.13 9.04
CA LYS A 515 -4.18 14.68 8.41
C LYS A 515 -4.11 13.21 8.00
N GLY A 516 -3.04 12.78 7.33
CA GLY A 516 -2.83 11.38 6.94
C GLY A 516 -2.79 10.42 8.13
N ILE A 517 -2.07 10.78 9.20
CA ILE A 517 -1.98 10.02 10.46
C ILE A 517 -3.35 9.89 11.11
N THR A 518 -4.13 10.97 11.13
CA THR A 518 -5.52 10.96 11.65
C THR A 518 -6.40 10.02 10.84
N ALA A 519 -6.20 9.95 9.52
CA ALA A 519 -6.89 9.03 8.63
C ALA A 519 -6.33 7.60 8.62
N GLY A 520 -5.25 7.33 9.37
CA GLY A 520 -4.63 6.01 9.48
C GLY A 520 -3.59 5.65 8.41
N ASP A 521 -3.04 6.62 7.67
CA ASP A 521 -2.04 6.37 6.61
C ASP A 521 -0.67 5.96 7.18
N PRO A 522 -0.18 4.74 6.89
CA PRO A 522 1.11 4.28 7.39
C PRO A 522 2.30 5.05 6.84
N PHE A 523 2.21 5.61 5.62
CA PHE A 523 3.34 6.36 5.06
C PHE A 523 3.44 7.76 5.66
N SER A 524 2.32 8.41 5.97
CA SER A 524 2.32 9.67 6.74
C SER A 524 2.91 9.45 8.14
N MET A 525 2.54 8.34 8.79
CA MET A 525 3.15 7.93 10.07
C MET A 525 4.67 7.73 9.91
N HIS A 526 5.09 7.01 8.87
CA HIS A 526 6.50 6.79 8.56
C HIS A 526 7.26 8.10 8.35
N ALA A 527 6.79 8.95 7.44
CA ALA A 527 7.49 10.15 7.02
C ALA A 527 7.61 11.17 8.17
N ARG A 528 6.52 11.35 8.93
CA ARG A 528 6.53 12.19 10.14
C ARG A 528 7.41 11.58 11.23
N GLY A 529 7.29 10.27 11.46
CA GLY A 529 8.02 9.54 12.49
C GLY A 529 9.53 9.57 12.26
N LYS A 530 9.98 9.28 11.03
CA LYS A 530 11.38 9.40 10.60
C LYS A 530 11.93 10.80 10.86
N ARG A 531 11.19 11.85 10.52
CA ARG A 531 11.65 13.23 10.76
C ARG A 531 11.76 13.57 12.23
N LEU A 532 10.77 13.21 13.05
CA LEU A 532 10.86 13.42 14.49
C LEU A 532 12.06 12.69 15.09
N LEU A 533 12.38 11.50 14.58
CA LEU A 533 13.50 10.67 15.03
C LEU A 533 14.88 11.21 14.63
N HIS A 534 15.01 11.83 13.44
CA HIS A 534 16.32 12.26 12.92
C HIS A 534 16.57 13.77 12.96
N SER A 535 15.52 14.60 12.99
CA SER A 535 15.64 16.06 12.91
C SER A 535 15.44 16.77 14.24
N SER A 536 14.98 16.07 15.29
CA SER A 536 14.82 16.63 16.63
C SER A 536 15.92 16.12 17.57
N THR A 537 16.20 16.88 18.62
CA THR A 537 17.01 16.43 19.76
C THR A 537 16.16 16.22 21.01
N SER A 538 14.85 16.47 20.93
CA SER A 538 13.89 16.29 22.02
C SER A 538 13.58 14.82 22.24
N LEU A 539 13.65 14.37 23.49
CA LEU A 539 13.26 13.00 23.88
C LEU A 539 11.78 12.73 23.60
N ASP A 540 10.91 13.73 23.73
CA ASP A 540 9.47 13.57 23.47
C ASP A 540 9.18 13.42 21.97
N ASP A 541 9.93 14.12 21.12
CA ASP A 541 9.84 13.95 19.67
C ASP A 541 10.36 12.57 19.25
N HIS A 542 11.48 12.10 19.81
CA HIS A 542 11.96 10.74 19.57
C HIS A 542 10.92 9.69 19.98
N ARG A 543 10.32 9.82 21.18
CA ARG A 543 9.25 8.94 21.64
C ARG A 543 8.06 8.92 20.67
N ARG A 544 7.63 10.09 20.22
CA ARG A 544 6.55 10.22 19.22
C ARG A 544 6.97 9.61 17.87
N GLY A 545 8.20 9.83 17.43
CA GLY A 545 8.75 9.27 16.20
C GLY A 545 8.74 7.74 16.21
N PHE A 546 9.18 7.14 17.31
CA PHE A 546 9.13 5.70 17.52
C PHE A 546 7.70 5.15 17.52
N GLU A 547 6.76 5.82 18.19
CA GLU A 547 5.37 5.38 18.23
C GLU A 547 4.74 5.41 16.82
N LEU A 548 4.97 6.47 16.05
CA LEU A 548 4.49 6.56 14.66
C LEU A 548 5.12 5.49 13.76
N LEU A 549 6.44 5.30 13.82
CA LEU A 549 7.13 4.27 13.03
C LEU A 549 6.68 2.86 13.41
N SER A 550 6.49 2.60 14.71
CA SER A 550 5.98 1.32 15.19
C SER A 550 4.57 1.06 14.68
N ARG A 551 3.68 2.06 14.73
CA ARG A 551 2.32 1.95 14.15
C ARG A 551 2.33 1.72 12.65
N ALA A 552 3.26 2.35 11.93
CA ALA A 552 3.44 2.10 10.49
C ALA A 552 3.92 0.67 10.22
N VAL A 553 4.88 0.14 10.99
CA VAL A 553 5.28 -1.27 10.93
C VAL A 553 4.10 -2.19 11.24
N GLU A 554 3.31 -1.85 12.24
CA GLU A 554 2.07 -2.54 12.60
C GLU A 554 1.01 -2.47 11.46
N LEU A 555 1.15 -1.57 10.49
CA LEU A 555 0.29 -1.55 9.30
C LEU A 555 0.91 -2.28 8.09
N GLY A 556 2.10 -2.89 8.27
CA GLY A 556 2.83 -3.61 7.24
C GLY A 556 3.80 -2.75 6.42
N HIS A 557 4.11 -1.53 6.88
CA HIS A 557 4.98 -0.60 6.15
C HIS A 557 6.46 -1.00 6.27
N THR A 558 7.04 -1.50 5.18
CA THR A 558 8.41 -2.04 5.14
C THR A 558 9.48 -0.96 5.31
N TYR A 559 9.27 0.25 4.77
CA TYR A 559 10.25 1.32 5.01
C TYR A 559 10.35 1.71 6.49
N SER A 560 9.30 1.51 7.29
CA SER A 560 9.40 1.74 8.73
C SER A 560 10.15 0.63 9.44
N LEU A 561 10.11 -0.61 8.93
CA LEU A 561 11.00 -1.69 9.40
C LEU A 561 12.46 -1.29 9.16
N ASN A 562 12.76 -0.78 7.97
CA ASN A 562 14.11 -0.31 7.62
C ASN A 562 14.58 0.82 8.55
N GLU A 563 13.77 1.86 8.75
CA GLU A 563 14.16 2.99 9.62
C GLU A 563 14.39 2.55 11.07
N LEU A 564 13.51 1.72 11.63
CA LEU A 564 13.70 1.21 13.00
C LEU A 564 14.92 0.27 13.09
N GLY A 565 15.13 -0.58 12.09
CA GLY A 565 16.29 -1.46 12.01
C GLY A 565 17.60 -0.67 11.97
N VAL A 566 17.68 0.32 11.08
CA VAL A 566 18.83 1.24 10.96
C VAL A 566 19.05 2.00 12.26
N PHE A 567 17.98 2.53 12.88
CA PHE A 567 18.09 3.26 14.13
C PHE A 567 18.66 2.39 15.27
N TYR A 568 18.19 1.14 15.41
CA TYR A 568 18.71 0.25 16.46
C TYR A 568 20.15 -0.22 16.20
N LEU A 569 20.61 -0.24 14.95
CA LEU A 569 21.99 -0.62 14.60
C LEU A 569 22.97 0.54 14.71
N TRP A 570 22.60 1.72 14.21
CA TRP A 570 23.51 2.86 14.00
C TRP A 570 23.03 4.19 14.63
N GLY A 571 21.97 4.16 15.44
CA GLY A 571 21.49 5.32 16.17
C GLY A 571 22.42 5.76 17.32
N PRO A 572 21.98 6.70 18.17
CA PRO A 572 22.74 7.14 19.34
C PRO A 572 23.15 5.93 20.20
N LYS A 573 24.40 5.93 20.68
CA LYS A 573 25.02 4.77 21.35
C LYS A 573 24.17 4.22 22.50
N GLU A 574 23.53 5.10 23.25
CA GLU A 574 22.67 4.78 24.39
C GLU A 574 21.38 4.04 24.00
N LEU A 575 20.97 4.12 22.74
CA LEU A 575 19.74 3.54 22.20
C LEU A 575 19.98 2.37 21.23
N THR A 576 21.24 2.07 20.91
CA THR A 576 21.58 0.96 20.02
C THR A 576 21.20 -0.40 20.62
N GLN A 577 20.50 -1.21 19.84
CA GLN A 577 20.08 -2.58 20.18
C GLN A 577 20.34 -3.48 18.96
N PRO A 578 21.60 -3.87 18.69
CA PRO A 578 21.98 -4.43 17.39
C PRO A 578 21.21 -5.69 16.97
N LYS A 579 20.96 -6.63 17.90
CA LYS A 579 20.17 -7.83 17.63
C LYS A 579 18.74 -7.48 17.20
N ARG A 580 18.11 -6.54 17.91
CA ARG A 580 16.77 -6.06 17.57
C ARG A 580 16.75 -5.39 16.21
N GLY A 581 17.75 -4.57 15.92
CA GLY A 581 17.89 -3.92 14.61
C GLY A 581 18.03 -4.92 13.46
N LEU A 582 18.79 -6.00 13.66
CA LEU A 582 18.88 -7.11 12.73
C LEU A 582 17.51 -7.78 12.47
N SER A 583 16.72 -8.04 13.52
CA SER A 583 15.36 -8.60 13.36
C SER A 583 14.45 -7.72 12.49
N TYR A 584 14.51 -6.39 12.66
CA TYR A 584 13.76 -5.45 11.82
C TYR A 584 14.20 -5.53 10.34
N LEU A 585 15.49 -5.59 10.07
CA LEU A 585 16.01 -5.64 8.70
C LEU A 585 15.72 -6.99 8.02
N ASN A 586 15.84 -8.11 8.75
CA ASN A 586 15.43 -9.44 8.26
C ASN A 586 13.96 -9.45 7.90
N ALA A 587 13.09 -8.97 8.81
CA ALA A 587 11.66 -8.87 8.56
C ALA A 587 11.32 -8.01 7.33
N SER A 588 12.13 -6.98 7.03
CA SER A 588 11.98 -6.16 5.83
C SER A 588 12.39 -6.92 4.57
N ALA A 589 13.57 -7.56 4.58
CA ALA A 589 14.07 -8.33 3.44
C ALA A 589 13.20 -9.55 3.10
N GLU A 590 12.66 -10.25 4.10
CA GLU A 590 11.70 -11.36 3.94
C GLU A 590 10.39 -10.93 3.24
N ARG A 591 10.06 -9.64 3.31
CA ARG A 591 8.93 -9.04 2.58
C ARG A 591 9.30 -8.59 1.17
N GLY A 592 10.52 -8.89 0.71
CA GLY A 592 11.02 -8.51 -0.62
C GLY A 592 11.44 -7.03 -0.72
N ASP A 593 11.58 -6.33 0.41
CA ASP A 593 11.94 -4.91 0.40
C ASP A 593 13.41 -4.71 0.03
N ILE A 594 13.63 -3.97 -1.06
CA ILE A 594 14.96 -3.73 -1.64
C ILE A 594 15.91 -2.97 -0.68
N TYR A 595 15.37 -2.12 0.19
CA TYR A 595 16.17 -1.40 1.18
C TYR A 595 16.45 -2.29 2.39
N GLY A 596 15.54 -3.19 2.76
CA GLY A 596 15.80 -4.24 3.75
C GLY A 596 17.00 -5.09 3.34
N MET A 597 16.99 -5.59 2.10
CA MET A 597 18.12 -6.33 1.52
C MET A 597 19.41 -5.51 1.51
N ALA A 598 19.35 -4.26 1.04
CA ALA A 598 20.52 -3.40 0.99
C ALA A 598 21.07 -3.08 2.40
N ASN A 599 20.20 -2.87 3.38
CA ASN A 599 20.57 -2.61 4.78
C ASN A 599 21.25 -3.84 5.41
N LEU A 600 20.77 -5.06 5.12
CA LEU A 600 21.43 -6.29 5.54
C LEU A 600 22.83 -6.43 4.90
N GLY A 601 23.03 -5.95 3.67
CA GLY A 601 24.35 -5.91 3.04
C GLY A 601 25.38 -5.16 3.89
N TYR A 602 24.99 -4.01 4.47
CA TYR A 602 25.85 -3.27 5.40
C TYR A 602 26.14 -4.06 6.68
N VAL A 603 25.12 -4.78 7.20
CA VAL A 603 25.28 -5.60 8.41
C VAL A 603 26.35 -6.68 8.21
N TYR A 604 26.29 -7.43 7.11
CA TYR A 604 27.25 -8.50 6.80
C TYR A 604 28.63 -7.95 6.43
N ARG A 605 28.72 -6.83 5.70
CA ARG A 605 30.00 -6.18 5.39
C ARG A 605 30.73 -5.78 6.68
N ASP A 606 30.01 -5.20 7.63
CA ASP A 606 30.61 -4.61 8.83
C ASP A 606 30.73 -5.63 9.98
N GLY A 607 30.01 -6.75 9.93
CA GLY A 607 30.02 -7.78 10.98
C GLY A 607 29.42 -7.25 12.29
N ILE A 608 28.24 -6.62 12.21
CA ILE A 608 27.54 -6.07 13.37
C ILE A 608 26.43 -7.03 13.87
N ALA A 609 25.81 -6.68 15.00
CA ALA A 609 24.75 -7.49 15.62
C ALA A 609 25.16 -8.92 16.04
N GLY A 610 26.47 -9.15 16.27
CA GLY A 610 27.02 -10.44 16.66
C GLY A 610 27.35 -11.37 15.49
N LEU A 611 27.22 -10.88 14.25
CA LEU A 611 27.63 -11.60 13.05
C LEU A 611 29.12 -11.40 12.75
N SER A 612 29.73 -12.37 12.07
CA SER A 612 31.06 -12.18 11.49
C SER A 612 30.96 -11.41 10.18
N LYS A 613 32.03 -10.69 9.82
CA LYS A 613 32.12 -10.04 8.51
C LYS A 613 32.03 -11.09 7.41
N ASP A 614 31.14 -10.85 6.45
CA ASP A 614 30.95 -11.70 5.27
C ASP A 614 30.76 -10.82 4.02
N PRO A 615 31.86 -10.46 3.35
CA PRO A 615 31.83 -9.71 2.10
C PRO A 615 31.04 -10.38 0.97
N ALA A 616 31.00 -11.72 0.93
CA ALA A 616 30.28 -12.45 -0.10
C ALA A 616 28.77 -12.36 0.12
N ALA A 617 28.30 -12.57 1.35
CA ALA A 617 26.90 -12.38 1.70
C ALA A 617 26.43 -10.93 1.46
N ALA A 618 27.29 -9.95 1.79
CA ALA A 618 26.99 -8.54 1.52
C ALA A 618 26.85 -8.25 0.02
N ARG A 619 27.76 -8.79 -0.80
CA ARG A 619 27.68 -8.73 -2.27
C ARG A 619 26.37 -9.31 -2.79
N ASP A 620 25.98 -10.50 -2.33
CA ASP A 620 24.78 -11.18 -2.81
C ASP A 620 23.51 -10.41 -2.48
N LEU A 621 23.42 -9.83 -1.27
CA LEU A 621 22.29 -9.01 -0.85
C LEU A 621 22.19 -7.71 -1.68
N TRP A 622 23.30 -7.01 -1.89
CA TRP A 622 23.31 -5.82 -2.73
C TRP A 622 23.07 -6.13 -4.20
N ALA A 623 23.52 -7.27 -4.70
CA ALA A 623 23.25 -7.70 -6.07
C ALA A 623 21.75 -7.97 -6.29
N GLN A 624 21.10 -8.66 -5.35
CA GLN A 624 19.65 -8.87 -5.36
C GLN A 624 18.88 -7.53 -5.29
N ALA A 625 19.25 -6.65 -4.35
CA ALA A 625 18.66 -5.31 -4.26
C ALA A 625 18.87 -4.51 -5.56
N ALA A 626 20.05 -4.62 -6.16
CA ALA A 626 20.37 -3.96 -7.43
C ALA A 626 19.56 -4.53 -8.60
N GLU A 627 19.37 -5.84 -8.69
CA GLU A 627 18.53 -6.47 -9.71
C GLU A 627 17.09 -5.98 -9.63
N LEU A 628 16.57 -5.81 -8.41
CA LEU A 628 15.24 -5.25 -8.14
C LEU A 628 15.16 -3.73 -8.27
N GLY A 629 16.25 -3.03 -8.60
CA GLY A 629 16.24 -1.61 -8.94
C GLY A 629 16.72 -0.65 -7.85
N HIS A 630 17.28 -1.13 -6.74
CA HIS A 630 17.81 -0.25 -5.68
C HIS A 630 18.86 0.73 -6.24
N PRO A 631 18.76 2.03 -5.95
CA PRO A 631 19.57 3.05 -6.63
C PRO A 631 21.06 2.99 -6.29
N THR A 632 21.40 2.73 -5.02
CA THR A 632 22.78 2.88 -4.50
C THR A 632 23.48 1.56 -4.19
N ALA A 633 22.76 0.43 -4.23
CA ALA A 633 23.33 -0.89 -3.93
C ALA A 633 24.46 -1.28 -4.91
N PRO A 634 24.39 -0.96 -6.22
CA PRO A 634 25.50 -1.17 -7.13
C PRO A 634 26.81 -0.51 -6.65
N ALA A 635 26.74 0.72 -6.14
CA ALA A 635 27.92 1.47 -5.71
C ALA A 635 28.59 0.83 -4.48
N GLU A 636 27.83 0.17 -3.62
CA GLU A 636 28.35 -0.57 -2.47
C GLU A 636 29.23 -1.74 -2.90
N ILE A 637 28.77 -2.53 -3.88
CA ILE A 637 29.55 -3.64 -4.46
C ILE A 637 30.84 -3.11 -5.07
N ALA A 638 30.75 -2.05 -5.88
CA ALA A 638 31.91 -1.46 -6.50
C ALA A 638 32.95 -0.98 -5.48
N ARG A 639 32.52 -0.43 -4.35
CA ARG A 639 33.42 0.03 -3.30
C ARG A 639 34.17 -1.14 -2.65
N MET A 640 33.50 -2.23 -2.37
CA MET A 640 34.14 -3.44 -1.80
C MET A 640 35.21 -4.00 -2.74
N ILE A 641 34.92 -4.07 -4.04
CA ILE A 641 35.91 -4.48 -5.04
C ILE A 641 37.14 -3.57 -4.97
N MET A 642 36.92 -2.25 -4.90
CA MET A 642 38.02 -1.28 -4.84
C MET A 642 38.78 -1.28 -3.50
N GLN A 643 38.17 -1.74 -2.42
CA GLN A 643 38.80 -1.93 -1.11
C GLN A 643 39.56 -3.26 -1.01
N GLY A 644 39.35 -4.18 -1.95
CA GLY A 644 39.97 -5.51 -1.95
C GLY A 644 39.21 -6.55 -1.12
N ASP A 645 37.97 -6.25 -0.71
CA ASP A 645 37.14 -7.17 0.08
C ASP A 645 36.60 -8.35 -0.77
N LEU A 646 36.65 -8.22 -2.11
CA LEU A 646 36.22 -9.22 -3.08
C LEU A 646 37.41 -9.57 -4.01
N PRO A 647 38.26 -10.54 -3.63
CA PRO A 647 39.55 -10.79 -4.29
C PRO A 647 39.43 -11.35 -5.72
N ASP A 648 38.29 -11.95 -6.06
CA ASP A 648 38.01 -12.51 -7.40
C ASP A 648 37.44 -11.47 -8.38
N SER A 649 37.29 -10.21 -7.94
CA SER A 649 36.73 -9.11 -8.73
C SER A 649 37.79 -8.10 -9.16
N ASP A 650 37.51 -7.34 -10.21
CA ASP A 650 38.46 -6.37 -10.78
C ASP A 650 37.88 -4.95 -10.97
N ALA A 651 38.75 -4.00 -11.35
CA ALA A 651 38.35 -2.62 -11.56
C ALA A 651 37.34 -2.44 -12.72
N VAL A 652 37.25 -3.39 -13.67
CA VAL A 652 36.27 -3.33 -14.76
C VAL A 652 34.89 -3.66 -14.23
N GLU A 653 34.79 -4.69 -13.39
CA GLU A 653 33.55 -5.03 -12.70
C GLU A 653 33.09 -3.87 -11.80
N ALA A 654 34.01 -3.29 -11.01
CA ALA A 654 33.70 -2.13 -10.17
C ALA A 654 33.20 -0.91 -10.98
N LEU A 655 33.74 -0.68 -12.18
CA LEU A 655 33.25 0.37 -13.08
C LEU A 655 31.83 0.05 -13.58
N SER A 656 31.54 -1.20 -13.93
CA SER A 656 30.21 -1.63 -14.40
C SER A 656 29.13 -1.40 -13.33
N TRP A 657 29.42 -1.77 -12.08
CA TRP A 657 28.51 -1.52 -10.96
C TRP A 657 28.30 -0.03 -10.69
N ASN A 658 29.36 0.78 -10.74
CA ASN A 658 29.24 2.24 -10.65
C ASN A 658 28.44 2.85 -11.81
N ASP A 659 28.59 2.33 -13.02
CA ASP A 659 27.82 2.79 -14.18
C ASP A 659 26.33 2.50 -14.02
N MET A 660 25.97 1.33 -13.47
CA MET A 660 24.60 1.01 -13.11
C MET A 660 24.04 1.98 -12.07
N GLY A 661 24.79 2.26 -11.00
CA GLY A 661 24.39 3.23 -9.98
C GLY A 661 24.23 4.63 -10.56
N LEU A 662 25.19 5.10 -11.37
CA LEU A 662 25.11 6.41 -12.03
C LEU A 662 23.88 6.47 -12.93
N GLN A 663 23.59 5.44 -13.73
CA GLN A 663 22.39 5.41 -14.59
C GLN A 663 21.10 5.59 -13.79
N ARG A 664 21.07 5.14 -12.53
CA ARG A 664 19.95 5.30 -11.61
C ARG A 664 19.96 6.63 -10.85
N GLY A 665 20.97 7.48 -11.05
CA GLY A 665 21.08 8.78 -10.41
C GLY A 665 21.95 8.82 -9.15
N ASP A 666 22.68 7.76 -8.84
CA ASP A 666 23.68 7.79 -7.76
C ASP A 666 24.91 8.63 -8.18
N ALA A 667 25.01 9.82 -7.59
CA ALA A 667 26.10 10.75 -7.85
C ALA A 667 27.47 10.23 -7.38
N TRP A 668 27.51 9.49 -6.27
CA TRP A 668 28.75 8.89 -5.77
C TRP A 668 29.20 7.75 -6.66
N ALA A 669 28.27 6.95 -7.18
CA ALA A 669 28.58 5.93 -8.17
C ALA A 669 29.24 6.55 -9.41
N GLY A 670 28.70 7.66 -9.91
CA GLY A 670 29.30 8.38 -11.04
C GLY A 670 30.69 8.95 -10.77
N ALA A 671 30.90 9.55 -9.59
CA ALA A 671 32.19 10.11 -9.21
C ALA A 671 33.26 9.02 -9.04
N ASN A 672 32.91 7.92 -8.38
CA ASN A 672 33.77 6.77 -8.19
C ASN A 672 34.06 6.07 -9.53
N GLY A 673 33.06 5.89 -10.39
CA GLY A 673 33.24 5.34 -11.73
C GLY A 673 34.16 6.21 -12.59
N ALA A 674 34.03 7.53 -12.55
CA ALA A 674 34.95 8.45 -13.22
C ALA A 674 36.38 8.29 -12.67
N TRP A 675 36.54 8.21 -11.35
CA TRP A 675 37.84 8.01 -10.72
C TRP A 675 38.49 6.68 -11.11
N ILE A 676 37.74 5.57 -11.09
CA ILE A 676 38.23 4.23 -11.48
C ILE A 676 38.68 4.24 -12.95
N ALA A 677 37.84 4.78 -13.83
CA ALA A 677 38.13 4.88 -15.24
C ALA A 677 39.43 5.65 -15.51
N LEU A 678 39.65 6.76 -14.80
CA LEU A 678 40.84 7.59 -14.95
C LEU A 678 42.11 6.98 -14.33
N ASN A 679 41.99 6.38 -13.15
CA ASN A 679 43.16 6.01 -12.33
C ASN A 679 43.54 4.53 -12.42
N LYS A 680 42.58 3.65 -12.73
CA LYS A 680 42.79 2.20 -12.78
C LYS A 680 42.68 1.62 -14.18
N LEU A 681 41.97 2.31 -15.08
CA LEU A 681 41.64 1.81 -16.41
C LEU A 681 41.98 2.78 -17.54
N SER A 682 42.91 3.74 -17.34
CA SER A 682 43.24 4.78 -18.33
C SER A 682 43.71 4.24 -19.68
N SER A 683 44.33 3.06 -19.71
CA SER A 683 44.73 2.39 -20.97
C SER A 683 43.58 1.73 -21.72
N ARG A 684 42.42 1.53 -21.06
CA ARG A 684 41.25 0.82 -21.57
C ARG A 684 40.05 1.73 -21.79
N ILE A 685 39.90 2.79 -20.98
CA ILE A 685 38.76 3.69 -21.00
C ILE A 685 39.23 5.08 -21.45
N PRO A 686 38.65 5.64 -22.52
CA PRO A 686 39.10 6.93 -23.03
C PRO A 686 38.66 8.08 -22.13
N THR A 687 39.47 9.14 -22.07
CA THR A 687 39.27 10.32 -21.20
C THR A 687 37.89 10.97 -21.34
N HIS A 688 37.34 11.05 -22.55
CA HIS A 688 36.01 11.63 -22.75
C HIS A 688 34.91 10.87 -21.99
N SER A 689 35.06 9.55 -21.80
CA SER A 689 34.12 8.75 -21.01
C SER A 689 34.25 9.00 -19.51
N VAL A 690 35.44 9.35 -19.01
CA VAL A 690 35.65 9.86 -17.64
C VAL A 690 34.90 11.18 -17.47
N VAL A 691 35.12 12.12 -18.41
CA VAL A 691 34.49 13.44 -18.41
C VAL A 691 32.98 13.33 -18.48
N SER A 692 32.41 12.46 -19.33
CA SER A 692 30.95 12.30 -19.42
C SER A 692 30.34 11.83 -18.09
N ARG A 693 31.00 10.92 -17.35
CA ARG A 693 30.56 10.49 -16.01
C ARG A 693 30.60 11.65 -15.02
N ALA A 694 31.75 12.30 -14.89
CA ALA A 694 31.91 13.44 -13.99
C ALA A 694 30.95 14.59 -14.31
N GLY A 695 30.70 14.85 -15.60
CA GLY A 695 29.73 15.84 -16.07
C GLY A 695 28.30 15.52 -15.63
N LYS A 696 27.87 14.25 -15.75
CA LYS A 696 26.56 13.79 -15.27
C LYS A 696 26.40 13.99 -13.77
N VAL A 697 27.47 13.76 -12.99
CA VAL A 697 27.49 14.00 -11.53
C VAL A 697 27.27 15.47 -11.20
N LEU A 698 27.87 16.41 -11.93
CA LEU A 698 27.70 17.85 -11.70
C LEU A 698 26.27 18.36 -11.85
N ALA A 699 25.38 17.58 -12.49
CA ALA A 699 23.98 17.91 -12.68
C ALA A 699 23.05 17.21 -11.66
N LEU A 700 23.59 16.33 -10.80
CA LEU A 700 22.86 15.68 -9.72
C LEU A 700 22.96 16.49 -8.43
N ASN A 701 21.93 16.43 -7.60
CA ASN A 701 21.90 17.18 -6.35
C ASN A 701 22.69 16.50 -5.22
N ASN A 702 24.02 16.45 -5.38
CA ASN A 702 24.94 15.97 -4.35
C ASN A 702 26.22 16.82 -4.37
N PRO A 703 26.34 17.82 -3.48
CA PRO A 703 27.47 18.74 -3.48
C PRO A 703 28.83 18.07 -3.28
N GLU A 704 28.90 17.02 -2.47
CA GLU A 704 30.15 16.32 -2.14
C GLU A 704 30.66 15.50 -3.33
N ALA A 705 29.79 14.68 -3.94
CA ALA A 705 30.11 13.96 -5.16
C ALA A 705 30.40 14.92 -6.32
N GLY A 706 29.66 16.04 -6.40
CA GLY A 706 29.91 17.12 -7.34
C GLY A 706 31.30 17.76 -7.18
N ALA A 707 31.73 18.01 -5.94
CA ALA A 707 33.07 18.52 -5.65
C ALA A 707 34.16 17.51 -6.04
N ALA A 708 33.96 16.21 -5.77
CA ALA A 708 34.86 15.14 -6.20
C ALA A 708 34.97 15.06 -7.73
N ALA A 709 33.84 15.13 -8.44
CA ALA A 709 33.81 15.19 -9.90
C ALA A 709 34.50 16.45 -10.45
N GLN A 710 34.29 17.60 -9.82
CA GLN A 710 34.93 18.86 -10.23
C GLN A 710 36.45 18.82 -10.04
N LYS A 711 36.93 18.19 -8.96
CA LYS A 711 38.36 17.97 -8.74
C LYS A 711 38.98 17.14 -9.86
N LEU A 712 38.33 16.03 -10.26
CA LEU A 712 38.77 15.19 -11.38
C LEU A 712 38.81 15.98 -12.70
N LEU A 713 37.78 16.79 -12.98
CA LEU A 713 37.72 17.61 -14.19
C LEU A 713 38.81 18.69 -14.22
N GLY A 714 39.23 19.20 -13.07
CA GLY A 714 40.29 20.21 -12.98
C GLY A 714 41.68 19.70 -13.39
N GLU A 715 41.88 18.39 -13.48
CA GLU A 715 43.12 17.76 -13.94
C GLU A 715 43.17 17.56 -15.47
N LEU A 716 42.07 17.87 -16.17
CA LEU A 716 41.89 17.62 -17.60
C LEU A 716 41.89 18.90 -18.43
N THR A 717 42.20 18.80 -19.72
CA THR A 717 42.21 19.96 -20.60
C THR A 717 40.79 20.36 -21.03
N ASP A 718 40.59 21.62 -21.42
CA ASP A 718 39.34 22.07 -22.04
C ASP A 718 38.95 21.22 -23.27
N SER A 719 39.95 20.71 -24.01
CA SER A 719 39.72 19.82 -25.15
C SER A 719 39.12 18.49 -24.70
N ASP A 720 39.64 17.89 -23.62
CA ASP A 720 39.07 16.68 -23.02
C ASP A 720 37.64 16.92 -22.52
N ILE A 721 37.41 18.06 -21.85
CA ILE A 721 36.10 18.46 -21.32
C ILE A 721 35.07 18.63 -22.46
N ASN A 722 35.48 19.29 -23.55
CA ASN A 722 34.65 19.45 -24.73
C ASN A 722 34.38 18.10 -25.41
N ALA A 723 35.36 17.19 -25.48
CA ALA A 723 35.17 15.85 -26.04
C ALA A 723 34.16 15.03 -25.20
N GLY A 724 34.20 15.13 -23.87
CA GLY A 724 33.20 14.51 -23.01
C GLY A 724 31.82 15.14 -23.14
N THR A 725 31.73 16.46 -23.38
CA THR A 725 30.47 17.14 -23.69
C THR A 725 29.88 16.62 -25.02
N GLN A 726 30.72 16.52 -26.06
CA GLN A 726 30.34 15.93 -27.35
C GLN A 726 29.88 14.47 -27.19
N ALA A 727 30.54 13.68 -26.32
CA ALA A 727 30.13 12.31 -26.04
C ALA A 727 28.74 12.21 -25.37
N ILE A 728 28.40 13.13 -24.45
CA ILE A 728 27.03 13.21 -23.91
C ILE A 728 26.04 13.52 -25.04
N LEU A 729 26.33 14.50 -25.90
CA LEU A 729 25.46 14.84 -27.03
C LEU A 729 25.28 13.68 -28.03
N GLN A 730 26.35 12.92 -28.29
CA GLN A 730 26.28 11.70 -29.10
C GLN A 730 25.35 10.65 -28.46
N SER A 731 25.45 10.46 -27.13
CA SER A 731 24.55 9.53 -26.41
C SER A 731 23.08 9.95 -26.47
N LEU A 732 22.81 11.23 -26.74
CA LEU A 732 21.46 11.78 -26.94
C LEU A 732 21.01 11.75 -28.41
N GLY A 733 21.78 11.10 -29.29
CA GLY A 733 21.47 10.92 -30.72
C GLY A 733 22.00 12.02 -31.64
N SER A 734 22.92 12.88 -31.18
CA SER A 734 23.53 13.90 -32.02
C SER A 734 24.67 13.35 -32.88
N ASN A 735 24.71 13.72 -34.17
CA ASN A 735 25.78 13.38 -35.10
C ASN A 735 27.01 14.33 -35.00
N VAL A 736 27.31 14.83 -33.80
CA VAL A 736 28.48 15.70 -33.60
C VAL A 736 29.77 14.87 -33.60
N THR A 737 30.82 15.38 -34.27
CA THR A 737 32.16 14.79 -34.18
C THR A 737 32.70 14.98 -32.76
N ARG A 738 33.33 13.93 -32.22
CA ARG A 738 33.98 13.97 -30.91
C ARG A 738 35.48 14.21 -31.09
N ASP A 739 35.85 15.47 -31.27
CA ASP A 739 37.20 15.94 -31.59
C ASP A 739 37.78 16.89 -30.51
N GLY A 740 37.02 17.19 -29.46
CA GLY A 740 37.41 18.14 -28.42
C GLY A 740 37.34 19.61 -28.84
N GLN A 741 36.90 19.91 -30.06
CA GLN A 741 36.71 21.26 -30.57
C GLN A 741 35.23 21.67 -30.46
N PHE A 742 34.92 22.56 -29.51
CA PHE A 742 33.54 23.01 -29.30
C PHE A 742 33.10 24.13 -30.25
N GLY A 743 33.09 23.81 -31.55
CA GLY A 743 32.75 24.72 -32.63
C GLY A 743 31.22 24.92 -32.84
N PRO A 744 30.83 25.60 -33.93
CA PRO A 744 29.42 25.89 -34.24
C PRO A 744 28.52 24.65 -34.33
N ALA A 745 29.04 23.51 -34.80
CA ALA A 745 28.28 22.26 -34.87
C ALA A 745 27.92 21.74 -33.47
N SER A 746 28.89 21.70 -32.54
CA SER A 746 28.68 21.29 -31.15
C SER A 746 27.70 22.22 -30.41
N ARG A 747 27.79 23.53 -30.66
CA ARG A 747 26.84 24.53 -30.11
C ARG A 747 25.42 24.32 -30.62
N ARG A 748 25.26 24.08 -31.93
CA ARG A 748 23.94 23.75 -32.51
C ARG A 748 23.39 22.45 -31.94
N ALA A 749 24.22 21.41 -31.81
CA ALA A 749 23.83 20.14 -31.21
C ALA A 749 23.34 20.32 -29.76
N LEU A 750 24.07 21.08 -28.94
CA LEU A 750 23.70 21.41 -27.57
C LEU A 750 22.37 22.16 -27.50
N ASN A 751 22.19 23.20 -28.32
CA ASN A 751 20.96 23.98 -28.37
C ASN A 751 19.75 23.14 -28.84
N ASN A 752 19.93 22.30 -29.86
CA ASN A 752 18.86 21.40 -30.33
C ASN A 752 18.46 20.39 -29.24
N ALA A 753 19.43 19.86 -28.51
CA ALA A 753 19.17 18.95 -27.40
C ALA A 753 18.45 19.68 -26.24
N ALA A 754 18.83 20.92 -25.93
CA ALA A 754 18.14 21.76 -24.94
C ALA A 754 16.67 22.03 -25.31
N ILE A 755 16.40 22.36 -26.59
CA ILE A 755 15.03 22.55 -27.10
C ILE A 755 14.23 21.25 -26.93
N LYS A 756 14.81 20.11 -27.31
CA LYS A 756 14.16 18.80 -27.14
C LYS A 756 13.84 18.51 -25.67
N ALA A 757 14.69 18.95 -24.75
CA ALA A 757 14.52 18.79 -23.30
C ALA A 757 13.62 19.85 -22.65
N GLY A 758 13.08 20.82 -23.41
CA GLY A 758 12.27 21.92 -22.86
C GLY A 758 13.05 22.90 -21.97
N LEU A 759 14.39 22.90 -22.07
CA LEU A 759 15.25 23.77 -21.27
C LEU A 759 15.56 25.08 -22.00
N SER A 760 15.65 26.18 -21.24
CA SER A 760 16.05 27.48 -21.76
C SER A 760 17.40 27.40 -22.49
N LEU A 761 17.48 27.99 -23.68
CA LEU A 761 18.70 28.07 -24.46
C LEU A 761 19.78 28.85 -23.70
N LYS A 762 20.67 28.11 -23.04
CA LYS A 762 21.90 28.62 -22.45
C LYS A 762 23.07 28.03 -23.22
N SER A 763 24.02 28.85 -23.65
CA SER A 763 25.24 28.36 -24.30
C SER A 763 26.45 28.88 -23.51
N PRO A 764 26.81 28.21 -22.40
CA PRO A 764 27.88 28.66 -21.53
C PRO A 764 29.22 28.80 -22.27
N GLU A 765 30.00 29.82 -21.90
CA GLU A 765 31.31 30.07 -22.51
C GLU A 765 32.42 29.20 -21.91
N ASN A 766 32.30 28.78 -20.65
CA ASN A 766 33.25 27.89 -19.99
C ASN A 766 32.99 26.41 -20.34
N ALA A 767 34.04 25.60 -20.49
CA ALA A 767 33.94 24.19 -20.87
C ALA A 767 33.19 23.34 -19.82
N ILE A 768 33.43 23.55 -18.54
CA ILE A 768 32.76 22.84 -17.44
C ILE A 768 31.28 23.20 -17.40
N ASP A 769 30.92 24.48 -17.58
CA ASP A 769 29.50 24.88 -17.59
C ASP A 769 28.75 24.30 -18.79
N ARG A 770 29.40 24.18 -19.96
CA ARG A 770 28.82 23.45 -21.11
C ARG A 770 28.61 21.98 -20.80
N LEU A 771 29.59 21.33 -20.16
CA LEU A 771 29.48 19.94 -19.74
C LEU A 771 28.32 19.74 -18.77
N ARG A 772 28.21 20.61 -17.74
CA ARG A 772 27.11 20.59 -16.77
C ARG A 772 25.77 20.79 -17.48
N PHE A 773 25.67 21.73 -18.43
CA PHE A 773 24.42 21.96 -19.16
C PHE A 773 24.05 20.76 -20.05
N ALA A 774 25.02 20.14 -20.75
CA ALA A 774 24.78 18.91 -21.50
C ALA A 774 24.31 17.76 -20.59
N ALA A 775 24.86 17.66 -19.38
CA ALA A 775 24.42 16.70 -18.37
C ALA A 775 23.00 16.99 -17.84
N GLN A 776 22.63 18.26 -17.61
CA GLN A 776 21.26 18.64 -17.26
C GLN A 776 20.27 18.24 -18.36
N ILE A 777 20.63 18.44 -19.63
CA ILE A 777 19.84 17.98 -20.77
C ILE A 777 19.73 16.45 -20.78
N HIS A 778 20.82 15.74 -20.47
CA HIS A 778 20.79 14.27 -20.38
C HIS A 778 19.78 13.79 -19.33
N TRP A 779 19.80 14.35 -18.12
CA TRP A 779 18.87 13.98 -17.06
C TRP A 779 17.43 14.44 -17.33
N ALA A 780 17.23 15.56 -18.02
CA ALA A 780 15.89 15.98 -18.44
C ALA A 780 15.28 15.02 -19.49
N LEU A 781 16.10 14.43 -20.36
CA LEU A 781 15.64 13.46 -21.37
C LEU A 781 15.66 12.01 -20.87
N ASN A 782 16.38 11.72 -19.80
CA ASN A 782 16.52 10.41 -19.17
C ASN A 782 16.30 10.58 -17.66
N PRO A 783 15.07 10.89 -17.23
CA PRO A 783 14.77 11.24 -15.86
C PRO A 783 15.08 10.08 -14.92
N ILE A 784 15.61 10.43 -13.74
CA ILE A 784 15.83 9.50 -12.65
C ILE A 784 14.48 9.14 -12.03
N ARG A 785 14.31 7.86 -11.68
CA ARG A 785 13.21 7.35 -10.86
C ARG A 785 13.30 7.89 -9.43
N GLN A 786 12.91 9.14 -9.22
CA GLN A 786 12.93 9.80 -7.90
C GLN A 786 12.05 9.09 -6.87
N ASP A 787 11.08 8.31 -7.32
CA ASP A 787 10.23 7.46 -6.49
C ASP A 787 10.94 6.21 -5.95
N LEU A 788 12.18 5.93 -6.41
CA LEU A 788 13.08 4.90 -5.88
C LEU A 788 14.16 5.44 -4.93
N PHE A 789 14.05 6.69 -4.48
CA PHE A 789 14.97 7.34 -3.52
C PHE A 789 14.20 7.83 -2.30
#